data_AF-A0A5E4LU78-F1
#
_entry.id   AF-A0A5E4LU78-F1
#
_cell.length_a   1.000
_cell.length_b   1.000
_cell.length_c   1.000
_cell.angle_alpha   90.00
_cell.angle_beta   90.00
_cell.angle_gamma   90.00
#
_symmetry.space_group_name_H-M   'P 1'
#
loop_
_entity.id
_entity.type
_entity.pdbx_description
1 polymer ?
#
loop_
_entity_poly.entity_id
_entity_poly.type
_entity_poly.pdbx_seq_one_letter_code
_entity_poly.pdbx_strand_id
1 'polypeptide(L)'
;MTSVRLVALAAVLLLLCGCVNESKFFPEKEKISSYKELDTDADQEVDAWSYTFEPVNVGSNVSIVRSLLVRQTGELYSAQNFLLINTSGIGTGASNIIIAERIPAELTTSPSDIAFSPNYTSQTGENPLVFEWKLTGVGAQESGGITYTLTTATKMDRAWVEANMLTPSVTVSVSNVQSYPVVAPILGILQNALSLFMPKLGLYPSVGVVLALGFIILLVLWTLVRLVYRTILAIRQRQAFKDMIYAFAGAGQKNNLQYLGVGAVLVALGLASAYLLQSSAAAQAAVQALKPGDFGALVQAYASSPLKAFGSLLLLLGLLAFFFVAVDFAKGLVLGKRYYEAVKKPEELEAAIRESDMLEHIEHTRDEVGQVMQKIGTLAAAGFNFEDETSLLETVVAGLDKAEEGVMKHNYDDARGLMVDARRKYDAAHAAMLKKAEAATKVSAELSALYTVKSDIEAMLIEARRLGADVSEEKRKYGEIGLDEAIEEAKKQASEGKFSEAMADLTKVKDALKLAAASMAQSTSKKKRIKTAPVSEEKLDAVLKTLTSGGKIDAAAVVRRDGLMISARLPAEVDKKVIAAMSARMMDRAEMVSSELKKGEVKYVVADNTQGKIIAMKVGEMAVLICLIKPKGDLGYAILAMETAARNLGALFEGD
;
A
#
# COMPACT_ATOMS: atom_id res chain seq x y z
N MET A 1 -7.24 -3.24 -13.26
CA MET A 1 -8.11 -2.11 -13.69
C MET A 1 -7.80 -1.54 -15.08
N THR A 2 -6.68 -1.86 -15.74
CA THR A 2 -6.30 -1.29 -17.05
C THR A 2 -6.93 -1.99 -18.26
N SER A 3 -7.18 -3.30 -18.17
CA SER A 3 -7.76 -4.12 -19.24
C SER A 3 -9.23 -3.77 -19.54
N VAL A 4 -10.04 -3.50 -18.51
CA VAL A 4 -11.46 -3.14 -18.67
C VAL A 4 -11.65 -1.79 -19.37
N ARG A 5 -10.74 -0.83 -19.15
CA ARG A 5 -10.81 0.49 -19.78
C ARG A 5 -10.37 0.49 -21.25
N LEU A 6 -9.43 -0.39 -21.61
CA LEU A 6 -9.00 -0.55 -23.01
C LEU A 6 -10.07 -1.26 -23.85
N VAL A 7 -10.73 -2.27 -23.26
CA VAL A 7 -11.87 -2.97 -23.87
C VAL A 7 -13.08 -2.04 -23.98
N ALA A 8 -13.34 -1.20 -22.98
CA ALA A 8 -14.38 -0.17 -23.05
C ALA A 8 -14.09 0.90 -24.11
N LEU A 9 -12.83 1.33 -24.27
CA LEU A 9 -12.44 2.28 -25.32
C LEU A 9 -12.54 1.65 -26.73
N ALA A 10 -12.17 0.38 -26.88
CA ALA A 10 -12.35 -0.37 -28.12
C ALA A 10 -13.83 -0.60 -28.45
N ALA A 11 -14.67 -0.87 -27.44
CA ALA A 11 -16.12 -0.98 -27.59
C ALA A 11 -16.77 0.36 -27.95
N VAL A 12 -16.30 1.48 -27.38
CA VAL A 12 -16.78 2.84 -27.72
C VAL A 12 -16.32 3.26 -29.12
N LEU A 13 -15.11 2.88 -29.55
CA LEU A 13 -14.65 3.10 -30.94
C LEU A 13 -15.40 2.24 -31.96
N LEU A 14 -15.78 1.01 -31.60
CA LEU A 14 -16.65 0.15 -32.41
C LEU A 14 -18.09 0.70 -32.50
N LEU A 15 -18.61 1.28 -31.42
CA LEU A 15 -19.95 1.88 -31.38
C LEU A 15 -20.05 3.22 -32.12
N LEU A 16 -18.94 3.95 -32.29
CA LEU A 16 -18.90 5.23 -33.00
C LEU A 16 -18.65 5.12 -34.52
N CYS A 17 -18.39 3.92 -35.04
CA CYS A 17 -18.02 3.70 -36.45
C CYS A 17 -19.11 3.03 -37.30
N GLY A 18 -20.40 3.16 -36.97
CA GLY A 18 -21.48 2.58 -37.77
C GLY A 18 -21.88 3.45 -38.97
N CYS A 19 -21.15 3.41 -40.08
CA CYS A 19 -21.72 3.79 -41.39
C CYS A 19 -21.91 2.51 -42.21
N VAL A 20 -22.99 1.78 -41.89
CA VAL A 20 -23.52 0.75 -42.80
C VAL A 20 -24.20 1.51 -43.93
N ASN A 21 -23.64 1.46 -45.15
CA ASN A 21 -24.37 1.91 -46.32
C ASN A 21 -25.40 0.84 -46.65
N GLU A 22 -26.64 1.10 -46.24
CA GLU A 22 -27.81 0.29 -46.56
C GLU A 22 -28.44 0.84 -47.83
N SER A 23 -28.44 0.04 -48.89
CA SER A 23 -29.19 0.34 -50.11
C SER A 23 -30.38 -0.60 -50.18
N LYS A 24 -31.58 -0.01 -50.13
CA LYS A 24 -32.85 -0.75 -50.25
C LYS A 24 -33.43 -0.53 -51.63
N PHE A 25 -33.64 -1.62 -52.35
CA PHE A 25 -34.26 -1.63 -53.66
C PHE A 25 -35.70 -2.10 -53.53
N PHE A 26 -36.61 -1.32 -54.12
CA PHE A 26 -38.04 -1.60 -54.05
C PHE A 26 -38.48 -2.48 -55.23
N PRO A 27 -39.53 -3.30 -55.05
CA PRO A 27 -40.10 -4.12 -56.12
C PRO A 27 -40.54 -3.29 -57.33
N GLU A 28 -40.18 -3.74 -58.53
CA GLU A 28 -40.60 -3.21 -59.83
C GLU A 28 -41.31 -4.30 -60.63
N LYS A 29 -42.10 -3.93 -61.65
CA LYS A 29 -42.76 -4.91 -62.53
C LYS A 29 -41.75 -5.62 -63.42
N GLU A 30 -41.74 -6.95 -63.39
CA GLU A 30 -40.87 -7.76 -64.24
C GLU A 30 -41.40 -7.83 -65.69
N LYS A 31 -40.50 -7.77 -66.67
CA LYS A 31 -40.82 -7.92 -68.09
C LYS A 31 -40.52 -9.34 -68.56
N ILE A 32 -41.45 -9.94 -69.30
CA ILE A 32 -41.27 -11.27 -69.88
C ILE A 32 -40.34 -11.17 -71.11
N SER A 33 -39.23 -11.91 -71.08
CA SER A 33 -38.27 -12.03 -72.18
C SER A 33 -38.63 -13.16 -73.16
N SER A 34 -39.15 -14.27 -72.64
CA SER A 34 -39.53 -15.45 -73.42
C SER A 34 -40.75 -16.11 -72.78
N TYR A 35 -41.65 -16.61 -73.64
CA TYR A 35 -42.87 -17.33 -73.27
C TYR A 35 -43.00 -18.58 -74.15
N LYS A 36 -43.32 -19.72 -73.54
CA LYS A 36 -43.57 -20.98 -74.24
C LYS A 36 -44.80 -21.68 -73.65
N GLU A 37 -45.69 -22.09 -74.54
CA GLU A 37 -46.76 -23.03 -74.26
C GLU A 37 -46.22 -24.45 -74.47
N LEU A 38 -46.52 -25.33 -73.51
CA LEU A 38 -46.02 -26.70 -73.45
C LEU A 38 -47.23 -27.61 -73.28
N ASP A 39 -47.28 -28.64 -74.12
CA ASP A 39 -48.13 -29.81 -73.99
C ASP A 39 -47.25 -30.90 -73.37
N THR A 40 -47.43 -31.18 -72.07
CA THR A 40 -46.55 -32.07 -71.31
C THR A 40 -46.99 -33.53 -71.30
N ASP A 41 -48.22 -33.84 -71.70
CA ASP A 41 -48.76 -35.19 -71.81
C ASP A 41 -49.09 -35.62 -73.26
N ALA A 42 -48.78 -34.76 -74.23
CA ALA A 42 -48.89 -34.97 -75.68
C ALA A 42 -50.33 -35.19 -76.16
N ASP A 43 -51.31 -34.59 -75.47
CA ASP A 43 -52.73 -34.70 -75.78
C ASP A 43 -53.25 -33.62 -76.76
N GLN A 44 -52.35 -32.76 -77.25
CA GLN A 44 -52.62 -31.59 -78.11
C GLN A 44 -53.32 -30.42 -77.40
N GLU A 45 -53.51 -30.48 -76.08
CA GLU A 45 -53.92 -29.36 -75.25
C GLU A 45 -52.71 -28.77 -74.51
N VAL A 46 -52.75 -27.46 -74.26
CA VAL A 46 -51.66 -26.78 -73.53
C VAL A 46 -51.95 -26.90 -72.04
N ASP A 47 -51.14 -27.71 -71.35
CA ASP A 47 -51.26 -27.95 -69.91
C ASP A 47 -50.14 -27.27 -69.10
N ALA A 48 -49.13 -26.68 -69.74
CA ALA A 48 -48.06 -25.95 -69.07
C ALA A 48 -47.59 -24.68 -69.80
N TRP A 49 -47.10 -23.72 -69.01
CA TRP A 49 -46.56 -22.45 -69.48
C TRP A 49 -45.22 -22.15 -68.83
N SER A 50 -44.22 -21.84 -69.65
CA SER A 50 -42.90 -21.41 -69.19
C SER A 50 -42.69 -19.93 -69.51
N TYR A 51 -42.39 -19.16 -68.47
CA TYR A 51 -42.07 -17.75 -68.54
C TYR A 51 -40.62 -17.53 -68.11
N THR A 52 -39.86 -16.78 -68.89
CA THR A 52 -38.52 -16.32 -68.52
C THR A 52 -38.51 -14.81 -68.54
N PHE A 53 -38.04 -14.18 -67.47
CA PHE A 53 -38.06 -12.73 -67.32
C PHE A 53 -36.72 -12.10 -67.72
N GLU A 54 -36.77 -10.83 -68.13
CA GLU A 54 -35.55 -10.06 -68.37
C GLU A 54 -34.74 -9.93 -67.07
N PRO A 55 -33.39 -10.02 -67.11
CA PRO A 55 -32.57 -9.83 -65.93
C PRO A 55 -32.78 -8.45 -65.30
N VAL A 56 -33.10 -8.43 -64.01
CA VAL A 56 -33.22 -7.19 -63.25
C VAL A 56 -31.92 -6.92 -62.52
N ASN A 57 -31.30 -5.78 -62.82
CA ASN A 57 -30.08 -5.34 -62.17
C ASN A 57 -30.42 -4.45 -60.97
N VAL A 58 -30.01 -4.90 -59.80
CA VAL A 58 -30.21 -4.25 -58.52
C VAL A 58 -28.90 -3.54 -58.13
N GLY A 59 -28.84 -2.23 -58.41
CA GLY A 59 -27.59 -1.46 -58.31
C GLY A 59 -26.56 -1.88 -59.37
N SER A 60 -25.27 -1.69 -59.08
CA SER A 60 -24.18 -2.06 -60.01
C SER A 60 -23.71 -3.50 -59.87
N ASN A 61 -24.19 -4.25 -58.87
CA ASN A 61 -23.46 -5.40 -58.33
C ASN A 61 -24.30 -6.67 -58.13
N VAL A 62 -25.64 -6.59 -58.19
CA VAL A 62 -26.55 -7.74 -58.05
C VAL A 62 -27.44 -7.84 -59.28
N SER A 63 -27.60 -9.04 -59.84
CA SER A 63 -28.53 -9.31 -60.93
C SER A 63 -29.43 -10.49 -60.55
N ILE A 64 -30.74 -10.35 -60.76
CA ILE A 64 -31.73 -11.38 -60.47
C ILE A 64 -32.43 -11.76 -61.77
N VAL A 65 -32.48 -13.05 -62.05
CA VAL A 65 -33.21 -13.62 -63.19
C VAL A 65 -34.27 -14.56 -62.66
N ARG A 66 -35.53 -14.32 -63.05
CA ARG A 66 -36.65 -15.20 -62.73
C ARG A 66 -37.00 -16.09 -63.91
N SER A 67 -37.32 -17.35 -63.60
CA SER A 67 -38.07 -18.25 -64.48
C SER A 67 -39.26 -18.82 -63.73
N LEU A 68 -40.43 -18.85 -64.36
CA LEU A 68 -41.66 -19.39 -63.80
C LEU A 68 -42.16 -20.51 -64.71
N LEU A 69 -42.43 -21.68 -64.13
CA LEU A 69 -43.11 -22.78 -64.78
C LEU A 69 -44.47 -22.97 -64.12
N VAL A 70 -45.54 -22.84 -64.89
CA VAL A 70 -46.91 -23.09 -64.44
C VAL A 70 -47.40 -24.37 -65.12
N ARG A 71 -47.95 -25.30 -64.35
CA ARG A 71 -48.59 -26.51 -64.87
C ARG A 71 -50.01 -26.61 -64.33
N GLN A 72 -50.97 -26.89 -65.20
CA GLN A 72 -52.35 -27.15 -64.82
C GLN A 72 -52.55 -28.63 -64.59
N THR A 73 -53.20 -28.97 -63.47
CA THR A 73 -53.62 -30.34 -63.16
C THR A 73 -55.08 -30.29 -62.67
N GLY A 74 -56.03 -30.56 -63.58
CA GLY A 74 -57.46 -30.40 -63.30
C GLY A 74 -57.84 -28.93 -63.08
N GLU A 75 -58.43 -28.61 -61.92
CA GLU A 75 -58.82 -27.24 -61.53
C GLU A 75 -57.71 -26.46 -60.81
N LEU A 76 -56.55 -27.07 -60.56
CA LEU A 76 -55.44 -26.46 -59.82
C LEU A 76 -54.26 -26.17 -60.75
N TYR A 77 -53.52 -25.12 -60.41
CA TYR A 77 -52.28 -24.71 -61.05
C TYR A 77 -51.13 -24.90 -60.07
N SER A 78 -50.08 -25.61 -60.48
CA SER A 78 -48.80 -25.69 -59.79
C SER A 78 -47.84 -24.69 -60.42
N ALA A 79 -47.35 -23.74 -59.62
CA ALA A 79 -46.44 -22.69 -60.05
C ALA A 79 -45.08 -22.87 -59.38
N GLN A 80 -44.05 -23.16 -60.18
CA GLN A 80 -42.67 -23.29 -59.75
C GLN A 80 -41.87 -22.07 -60.19
N ASN A 81 -41.42 -21.29 -59.22
CA ASN A 81 -40.57 -20.12 -59.43
C ASN A 81 -39.11 -20.49 -59.18
N PHE A 82 -38.23 -20.03 -60.06
CA PHE A 82 -36.79 -20.12 -59.95
C PHE A 82 -36.20 -18.72 -59.99
N LEU A 83 -35.56 -18.29 -58.92
CA LEU A 83 -34.84 -17.03 -58.81
C LEU A 83 -33.35 -17.32 -58.79
N LEU A 84 -32.65 -16.95 -59.85
CA LEU A 84 -31.20 -17.02 -59.92
C LEU A 84 -30.61 -15.68 -59.51
N ILE A 85 -29.79 -15.67 -58.46
CA ILE A 85 -29.19 -14.46 -57.91
C ILE A 85 -27.69 -14.47 -58.21
N ASN A 86 -27.26 -13.49 -58.97
CA ASN A 86 -25.85 -13.28 -59.28
C ASN A 86 -25.30 -12.10 -58.45
N THR A 87 -24.34 -12.40 -57.59
CA THR A 87 -23.69 -11.44 -56.67
C THR A 87 -22.25 -11.12 -57.06
N SER A 88 -21.80 -11.56 -58.24
CA SER A 88 -20.40 -11.46 -58.70
C SER A 88 -19.86 -10.03 -58.81
N GLY A 89 -20.72 -9.00 -58.85
CA GLY A 89 -20.31 -7.60 -58.86
C GLY A 89 -20.08 -6.99 -57.47
N ILE A 90 -20.45 -7.67 -56.37
CA ILE A 90 -20.24 -7.15 -55.02
C ILE A 90 -18.75 -7.26 -54.67
N GLY A 91 -18.11 -6.12 -54.44
CA GLY A 91 -16.69 -6.05 -54.06
C GLY A 91 -16.35 -6.79 -52.76
N THR A 92 -15.08 -6.80 -52.38
CA THR A 92 -14.49 -7.60 -51.29
C THR A 92 -14.93 -7.22 -49.85
N GLY A 93 -15.99 -6.43 -49.67
CA GLY A 93 -16.52 -6.04 -48.37
C GLY A 93 -17.40 -7.13 -47.75
N ALA A 94 -17.55 -7.12 -46.43
CA ALA A 94 -18.56 -7.96 -45.77
C ALA A 94 -19.94 -7.40 -46.14
N SER A 95 -20.67 -8.15 -46.95
CA SER A 95 -22.00 -7.79 -47.44
C SER A 95 -23.05 -8.69 -46.80
N ASN A 96 -24.07 -8.07 -46.21
CA ASN A 96 -25.30 -8.77 -45.86
C ASN A 96 -26.34 -8.44 -46.93
N ILE A 97 -26.84 -9.47 -47.61
CA ILE A 97 -27.85 -9.32 -48.65
C ILE A 97 -29.13 -9.99 -48.14
N ILE A 98 -30.20 -9.21 -48.07
CA ILE A 98 -31.52 -9.72 -47.69
C ILE A 98 -32.39 -9.64 -48.94
N ILE A 99 -32.95 -10.77 -49.34
CA ILE A 99 -33.87 -10.88 -50.46
C ILE A 99 -35.23 -11.18 -49.87
N ALA A 100 -36.23 -10.34 -50.13
CA ALA A 100 -37.59 -10.54 -49.68
C ALA A 100 -38.52 -10.71 -50.90
N GLU A 101 -39.08 -11.90 -51.04
CA GLU A 101 -40.07 -12.24 -52.07
C GLU A 101 -41.47 -12.07 -51.50
N ARG A 102 -42.33 -11.35 -52.23
CA ARG A 102 -43.73 -11.13 -51.88
C ARG A 102 -44.61 -12.05 -52.71
N ILE A 103 -45.36 -12.93 -52.04
CA ILE A 103 -46.31 -13.83 -52.71
C ILE A 103 -47.71 -13.20 -52.64
N PRO A 104 -48.38 -12.94 -53.79
CA PRO A 104 -49.73 -12.41 -53.80
C PRO A 104 -50.72 -13.30 -53.04
N ALA A 105 -51.61 -12.68 -52.26
CA ALA A 105 -52.63 -13.36 -51.47
C ALA A 105 -53.61 -14.18 -52.31
N GLU A 106 -53.77 -13.79 -53.59
CA GLU A 106 -54.57 -14.48 -54.59
C GLU A 106 -54.02 -15.87 -54.93
N LEU A 107 -52.72 -16.11 -54.71
CA LEU A 107 -52.10 -17.40 -54.96
C LEU A 107 -52.24 -18.32 -53.75
N THR A 108 -51.92 -17.82 -52.56
CA THR A 108 -52.11 -18.53 -51.29
C THR A 108 -52.05 -17.58 -50.10
N THR A 109 -52.76 -17.92 -49.03
CA THR A 109 -52.71 -17.25 -47.73
C THR A 109 -52.04 -18.10 -46.65
N SER A 110 -51.68 -19.37 -46.94
CA SER A 110 -51.06 -20.27 -45.98
C SER A 110 -49.61 -20.59 -46.37
N PRO A 111 -48.63 -20.32 -45.48
CA PRO A 111 -47.23 -20.68 -45.72
C PRO A 111 -46.98 -22.18 -45.93
N SER A 112 -47.87 -23.06 -45.42
CA SER A 112 -47.77 -24.51 -45.58
C SER A 112 -47.91 -24.98 -47.03
N ASP A 113 -48.49 -24.15 -47.88
CA ASP A 113 -48.84 -24.51 -49.26
C ASP A 113 -47.70 -24.19 -50.24
N ILE A 114 -46.57 -23.71 -49.71
CA ILE A 114 -45.39 -23.30 -50.47
C ILE A 114 -44.19 -24.12 -50.01
N ALA A 115 -43.58 -24.84 -50.95
CA ALA A 115 -42.35 -25.57 -50.72
C ALA A 115 -41.16 -24.74 -51.20
N PHE A 116 -40.21 -24.43 -50.30
CA PHE A 116 -39.01 -23.64 -50.57
C PHE A 116 -37.73 -24.48 -50.64
N SER A 117 -36.82 -24.11 -51.53
CA SER A 117 -35.46 -24.67 -51.60
C SER A 117 -34.47 -23.58 -52.07
N PRO A 118 -33.57 -23.06 -51.21
CA PRO A 118 -33.38 -23.38 -49.79
C PRO A 118 -34.50 -22.78 -48.91
N ASN A 119 -34.62 -23.29 -47.68
CA ASN A 119 -35.54 -22.75 -46.67
C ASN A 119 -35.31 -21.25 -46.43
N TYR A 120 -36.40 -20.49 -46.25
CA TYR A 120 -36.34 -19.08 -45.92
C TYR A 120 -35.79 -18.84 -44.50
N THR A 121 -35.20 -17.67 -44.27
CA THR A 121 -34.61 -17.27 -42.99
C THR A 121 -35.64 -16.63 -42.05
N SER A 122 -36.55 -15.83 -42.60
CA SER A 122 -37.64 -15.21 -41.86
C SER A 122 -38.89 -15.10 -42.75
N GLN A 123 -40.06 -15.13 -42.13
CA GLN A 123 -41.32 -14.77 -42.77
C GLN A 123 -41.84 -13.49 -42.12
N THR A 124 -42.19 -12.51 -42.93
CA THR A 124 -42.75 -11.21 -42.53
C THR A 124 -44.07 -10.98 -43.27
N GLY A 125 -45.03 -10.31 -42.64
CA GLY A 125 -46.36 -10.07 -43.23
C GLY A 125 -47.33 -11.24 -43.09
N GLU A 126 -48.57 -10.92 -42.70
CA GLU A 126 -49.67 -11.89 -42.58
C GLU A 126 -50.49 -11.97 -43.87
N ASN A 127 -50.61 -10.87 -44.61
CA ASN A 127 -51.30 -10.80 -45.89
C ASN A 127 -50.91 -9.53 -46.67
N PRO A 128 -50.14 -9.60 -47.77
CA PRO A 128 -49.56 -10.78 -48.40
C PRO A 128 -48.36 -11.36 -47.64
N LEU A 129 -48.05 -12.64 -47.90
CA LEU A 129 -46.91 -13.34 -47.32
C LEU A 129 -45.60 -12.82 -47.91
N VAL A 130 -44.62 -12.47 -47.06
CA VAL A 130 -43.27 -12.08 -47.48
C VAL A 130 -42.25 -13.04 -46.87
N PHE A 131 -41.39 -13.60 -47.71
CA PHE A 131 -40.36 -14.56 -47.30
C PHE A 131 -38.97 -13.96 -47.54
N GLU A 132 -38.12 -14.02 -46.53
CA GLU A 132 -36.80 -13.41 -46.51
C GLU A 132 -35.68 -14.45 -46.49
N TRP A 133 -34.70 -14.29 -47.37
CA TRP A 133 -33.45 -15.05 -47.34
C TRP A 133 -32.28 -14.11 -47.01
N LYS A 134 -31.52 -14.45 -45.97
CA LYS A 134 -30.32 -13.72 -45.59
C LYS A 134 -29.09 -14.44 -46.12
N LEU A 135 -28.41 -13.80 -47.05
CA LEU A 135 -27.14 -14.26 -47.61
C LEU A 135 -26.01 -13.48 -46.94
N THR A 136 -25.25 -14.15 -46.07
CA THR A 136 -24.09 -13.57 -45.39
C THR A 136 -22.80 -14.13 -45.98
N GLY A 137 -21.94 -13.26 -46.55
CA GLY A 137 -20.68 -13.69 -47.14
C GLY A 137 -19.60 -12.61 -47.15
N VAL A 138 -18.34 -13.04 -47.06
CA VAL A 138 -17.13 -12.20 -47.23
C VAL A 138 -16.42 -12.65 -48.49
N GLY A 139 -16.49 -11.83 -49.55
CA GLY A 139 -15.91 -12.13 -50.86
C GLY A 139 -16.78 -13.12 -51.64
N ALA A 140 -17.35 -12.65 -52.76
CA ALA A 140 -18.26 -13.41 -53.59
C ALA A 140 -17.54 -14.53 -54.36
N GLN A 141 -18.18 -15.71 -54.41
CA GLN A 141 -18.35 -16.60 -55.57
C GLN A 141 -19.37 -17.69 -55.17
N GLU A 142 -20.59 -17.29 -54.78
CA GLU A 142 -21.72 -18.21 -54.72
C GLU A 142 -22.92 -17.54 -55.39
N SER A 143 -23.15 -17.87 -56.65
CA SER A 143 -24.45 -17.67 -57.28
C SER A 143 -25.44 -18.58 -56.56
N GLY A 144 -26.43 -18.00 -55.89
CA GLY A 144 -27.47 -18.73 -55.17
C GLY A 144 -28.74 -18.83 -56.01
N GLY A 145 -29.43 -19.97 -55.96
CA GLY A 145 -30.76 -20.12 -56.53
C GLY A 145 -31.80 -20.28 -55.43
N ILE A 146 -32.90 -19.52 -55.50
CA ILE A 146 -34.08 -19.73 -54.66
C ILE A 146 -35.17 -20.34 -55.55
N THR A 147 -35.65 -21.52 -55.19
CA THR A 147 -36.77 -22.17 -55.85
C THR A 147 -37.93 -22.26 -54.89
N TYR A 148 -39.13 -21.94 -55.36
CA TYR A 148 -40.34 -22.24 -54.59
C TYR A 148 -41.47 -22.73 -55.48
N THR A 149 -42.22 -23.70 -54.96
CA THR A 149 -43.37 -24.29 -55.64
C THR A 149 -44.61 -24.05 -54.79
N LEU A 150 -45.68 -23.55 -55.41
CA LEU A 150 -46.98 -23.38 -54.79
C LEU A 150 -48.07 -23.99 -55.65
N THR A 151 -49.19 -24.35 -55.02
CA THR A 151 -50.39 -24.85 -55.69
C THR A 151 -51.54 -23.88 -55.43
N THR A 152 -52.23 -23.45 -56.48
CA THR A 152 -53.31 -22.46 -56.40
C THR A 152 -54.47 -22.80 -57.32
N ALA A 153 -55.68 -22.32 -56.99
CA ALA A 153 -56.84 -22.37 -57.90
C ALA A 153 -56.86 -21.18 -58.88
N THR A 154 -56.00 -20.18 -58.67
CA THR A 154 -55.94 -18.98 -59.49
C THR A 154 -55.27 -19.26 -60.83
N LYS A 155 -55.95 -18.95 -61.93
CA LYS A 155 -55.40 -19.10 -63.28
C LYS A 155 -54.26 -18.11 -63.52
N MET A 156 -53.05 -18.63 -63.72
CA MET A 156 -51.82 -17.85 -63.99
C MET A 156 -51.53 -17.78 -65.49
N ASP A 157 -52.41 -17.13 -66.25
CA ASP A 157 -52.17 -16.85 -67.66
C ASP A 157 -51.18 -15.68 -67.86
N ARG A 158 -50.79 -15.44 -69.11
CA ARG A 158 -49.83 -14.39 -69.45
C ARG A 158 -50.26 -13.00 -68.96
N ALA A 159 -51.56 -12.68 -69.05
CA ALA A 159 -52.07 -11.38 -68.64
C ALA A 159 -51.98 -11.21 -67.11
N TRP A 160 -52.28 -12.26 -66.36
CA TRP A 160 -52.11 -12.28 -64.91
C TRP A 160 -50.63 -12.14 -64.51
N VAL A 161 -49.72 -12.86 -65.19
CA VAL A 161 -48.28 -12.83 -64.92
C VAL A 161 -47.69 -11.44 -65.19
N GLU A 162 -48.04 -10.80 -66.31
CA GLU A 162 -47.59 -9.43 -66.65
C GLU A 162 -48.16 -8.36 -65.69
N ALA A 163 -49.34 -8.60 -65.12
CA ALA A 163 -49.99 -7.65 -64.21
C ALA A 163 -49.45 -7.72 -62.77
N ASN A 164 -49.10 -8.92 -62.29
CA ASN A 164 -48.93 -9.21 -60.86
C ASN A 164 -47.50 -9.61 -60.43
N MET A 165 -46.61 -9.98 -61.35
CA MET A 165 -45.24 -10.37 -60.98
C MET A 165 -44.36 -9.14 -60.72
N LEU A 166 -43.76 -9.13 -59.53
CA LEU A 166 -42.86 -8.09 -59.07
C LEU A 166 -41.49 -8.68 -58.75
N THR A 167 -40.46 -7.86 -58.89
CA THR A 167 -39.11 -8.22 -58.46
C THR A 167 -39.04 -8.35 -56.94
N PRO A 168 -38.22 -9.26 -56.40
CA PRO A 168 -37.99 -9.33 -54.98
C PRO A 168 -37.37 -8.02 -54.49
N SER A 169 -37.75 -7.60 -53.29
CA SER A 169 -37.05 -6.49 -52.63
C SER A 169 -35.68 -6.96 -52.17
N VAL A 170 -34.66 -6.14 -52.39
CA VAL A 170 -33.28 -6.48 -52.04
C VAL A 170 -32.71 -5.39 -51.16
N THR A 171 -32.22 -5.78 -49.99
CA THR A 171 -31.45 -4.90 -49.11
C THR A 171 -30.00 -5.36 -49.16
N VAL A 172 -29.11 -4.45 -49.57
CA VAL A 172 -27.66 -4.69 -49.55
C VAL A 172 -27.03 -3.79 -48.51
N SER A 173 -26.42 -4.41 -47.50
CA SER A 173 -25.64 -3.71 -46.48
C SER A 173 -24.17 -4.03 -46.69
N VAL A 174 -23.43 -3.10 -47.28
CA VAL A 174 -21.98 -3.24 -47.48
C VAL A 174 -21.24 -2.51 -46.38
N SER A 175 -20.47 -3.25 -45.59
CA SER A 175 -19.53 -2.67 -44.63
C SER A 175 -18.13 -2.64 -45.25
N ASN A 176 -17.71 -1.47 -45.76
CA ASN A 176 -16.34 -1.29 -46.22
C ASN A 176 -15.47 -0.78 -45.07
N VAL A 177 -14.62 -1.65 -44.53
CA VAL A 177 -13.71 -1.31 -43.42
C VAL A 177 -12.67 -0.26 -43.84
N GLN A 178 -12.36 -0.14 -45.14
CA GLN A 178 -11.41 0.84 -45.67
C GLN A 178 -11.99 2.24 -45.84
N SER A 179 -13.32 2.43 -45.83
CA SER A 179 -13.92 3.77 -45.92
C SER A 179 -13.94 4.52 -44.59
N TYR A 180 -13.52 3.89 -43.48
CA TYR A 180 -13.49 4.55 -42.19
C TYR A 180 -12.27 5.48 -42.05
N PRO A 181 -12.46 6.78 -41.74
CA PRO A 181 -11.37 7.77 -41.70
C PRO A 181 -10.24 7.44 -40.72
N VAL A 182 -10.56 6.74 -39.62
CA VAL A 182 -9.57 6.33 -38.61
C VAL A 182 -8.89 5.01 -38.98
N VAL A 183 -9.60 4.11 -39.68
CA VAL A 183 -9.11 2.76 -40.00
C VAL A 183 -8.28 2.77 -41.28
N ALA A 184 -8.65 3.58 -42.27
CA ALA A 184 -7.93 3.75 -43.54
C ALA A 184 -6.42 4.07 -43.37
N PRO A 185 -6.02 5.08 -42.57
CA PRO A 185 -4.59 5.37 -42.36
C PRO A 185 -3.87 4.25 -41.62
N ILE A 186 -4.52 3.59 -40.65
CA ILE A 186 -3.93 2.45 -39.91
C ILE A 186 -3.70 1.27 -40.85
N LEU A 187 -4.68 0.94 -41.67
CA LEU A 187 -4.58 -0.09 -42.70
C LEU A 187 -3.48 0.24 -43.72
N GLY A 188 -3.38 1.50 -44.15
CA GLY A 188 -2.31 1.94 -45.05
C GLY A 188 -0.92 1.74 -44.46
N ILE A 189 -0.73 2.07 -43.17
CA ILE A 189 0.53 1.81 -42.46
C ILE A 189 0.83 0.32 -42.39
N LEU A 190 -0.15 -0.52 -42.05
CA LEU A 190 0.00 -1.96 -41.98
C LEU A 190 0.34 -2.56 -43.35
N GLN A 191 -0.32 -2.10 -44.42
CA GLN A 191 -0.04 -2.53 -45.79
C GLN A 191 1.37 -2.15 -46.24
N ASN A 192 1.80 -0.92 -45.97
CA ASN A 192 3.15 -0.46 -46.27
C ASN A 192 4.19 -1.31 -45.51
N ALA A 193 3.97 -1.57 -44.22
CA ALA A 193 4.84 -2.43 -43.44
C ALA A 193 4.87 -3.86 -43.98
N LEU A 194 3.71 -4.45 -44.32
CA LEU A 194 3.63 -5.78 -44.92
C LEU A 194 4.37 -5.87 -46.25
N SER A 195 4.30 -4.82 -47.09
CA SER A 195 5.01 -4.79 -48.37
C SER A 195 6.53 -4.83 -48.23
N LEU A 196 7.07 -4.31 -47.11
CA LEU A 196 8.51 -4.35 -46.81
C LEU A 196 8.98 -5.75 -46.37
N PHE A 197 8.15 -6.48 -45.64
CA PHE A 197 8.53 -7.78 -45.05
C PHE A 197 8.15 -8.98 -45.92
N MET A 198 7.01 -8.93 -46.63
CA MET A 198 6.52 -10.05 -47.42
C MET A 198 7.53 -10.62 -48.43
N PRO A 199 8.28 -9.80 -49.20
CA PRO A 199 9.26 -10.32 -50.14
C PRO A 199 10.40 -11.12 -49.50
N LYS A 200 10.70 -10.86 -48.22
CA LYS A 200 11.83 -11.47 -47.50
C LYS A 200 11.41 -12.64 -46.61
N LEU A 201 10.25 -12.54 -45.99
CA LEU A 201 9.81 -13.46 -44.94
C LEU A 201 8.56 -14.27 -45.33
N GLY A 202 7.94 -13.99 -46.48
CA GLY A 202 6.65 -14.57 -46.87
C GLY A 202 5.47 -13.99 -46.08
N LEU A 203 4.23 -14.32 -46.50
CA LEU A 203 3.00 -13.75 -45.94
C LEU A 203 2.89 -13.92 -44.42
N TYR A 204 2.94 -15.16 -43.93
CA TYR A 204 2.64 -15.48 -42.53
C TYR A 204 3.63 -14.86 -41.52
N PRO A 205 4.96 -15.07 -41.64
CA PRO A 205 5.89 -14.41 -40.72
C PRO A 205 5.84 -12.89 -40.80
N SER A 206 5.59 -12.32 -41.99
CA SER A 206 5.45 -10.86 -42.16
C SER A 206 4.26 -10.31 -41.39
N VAL A 207 3.11 -10.98 -41.43
CA VAL A 207 1.94 -10.59 -40.62
C VAL A 207 2.28 -10.63 -39.13
N GLY A 208 2.95 -11.69 -38.65
CA GLY A 208 3.39 -11.78 -37.26
C GLY A 208 4.32 -10.65 -36.82
N VAL A 209 5.34 -10.32 -37.63
CA VAL A 209 6.30 -9.23 -37.38
C VAL A 209 5.62 -7.86 -37.40
N VAL A 210 4.81 -7.58 -38.42
CA VAL A 210 4.14 -6.29 -38.58
C VAL A 210 3.17 -6.03 -37.43
N LEU A 211 2.40 -7.04 -37.02
CA LEU A 211 1.54 -6.94 -35.84
C LEU A 211 2.35 -6.72 -34.57
N ALA A 212 3.48 -7.41 -34.40
CA ALA A 212 4.34 -7.22 -33.23
C ALA A 212 4.87 -5.79 -33.15
N LEU A 213 5.38 -5.25 -34.26
CA LEU A 213 5.83 -3.86 -34.34
C LEU A 213 4.69 -2.88 -34.05
N GLY A 214 3.49 -3.12 -34.60
CA GLY A 214 2.31 -2.31 -34.32
C GLY A 214 1.95 -2.28 -32.83
N PHE A 215 1.92 -3.45 -32.18
CA PHE A 215 1.69 -3.56 -30.73
C PHE A 215 2.81 -2.89 -29.92
N ILE A 216 4.07 -3.06 -30.31
CA ILE A 216 5.21 -2.40 -29.66
C ILE A 216 5.07 -0.88 -29.71
N ILE A 217 4.75 -0.31 -30.88
CA ILE A 217 4.53 1.14 -31.04
C ILE A 217 3.40 1.63 -30.13
N LEU A 218 2.27 0.90 -30.10
CA LEU A 218 1.14 1.22 -29.21
C LEU A 218 1.53 1.17 -27.73
N LEU A 219 2.30 0.15 -27.34
CA LEU A 219 2.81 0.03 -25.97
C LEU A 219 3.76 1.19 -25.62
N VAL A 220 4.67 1.56 -26.52
CA VAL A 220 5.58 2.71 -26.33
C VAL A 220 4.78 4.01 -26.17
N LEU A 221 3.82 4.28 -27.05
CA LEU A 221 2.93 5.44 -26.96
C LEU A 221 2.17 5.47 -25.64
N TRP A 222 1.60 4.34 -25.22
CA TRP A 222 0.93 4.22 -23.93
C TRP A 222 1.87 4.51 -22.75
N THR A 223 3.12 4.05 -22.86
CA THR A 223 4.15 4.27 -21.84
C THR A 223 4.51 5.76 -21.75
N LEU A 224 4.56 6.48 -22.88
CA LEU A 224 4.74 7.93 -22.93
C LEU A 224 3.55 8.69 -22.30
N VAL A 225 2.31 8.29 -22.61
CA VAL A 225 1.11 8.89 -21.99
C VAL A 225 1.13 8.70 -20.47
N ARG A 226 1.48 7.50 -20.00
CA ARG A 226 1.64 7.20 -18.57
C ARG A 226 2.73 8.05 -17.92
N LEU A 227 3.83 8.29 -18.63
CA LEU A 227 4.91 9.16 -18.17
C LEU A 227 4.42 10.60 -17.99
N VAL A 228 3.74 11.15 -19.00
CA VAL A 228 3.17 12.50 -18.95
C VAL A 228 2.16 12.63 -17.80
N TYR A 229 1.24 11.67 -17.67
CA TYR A 229 0.25 11.66 -16.58
C TYR A 229 0.91 11.66 -15.19
N ARG A 230 1.92 10.80 -14.98
CA ARG A 230 2.66 10.75 -13.71
C ARG A 230 3.46 12.02 -13.46
N THR A 231 4.01 12.63 -14.50
CA THR A 231 4.71 13.91 -14.41
C THR A 231 3.76 15.02 -13.93
N ILE A 232 2.57 15.12 -14.51
CA ILE A 232 1.54 16.09 -14.10
C ILE A 232 1.12 15.84 -12.63
N LEU A 233 0.93 14.57 -12.24
CA LEU A 233 0.55 14.22 -10.88
C LEU A 233 1.64 14.56 -9.85
N ALA A 234 2.91 14.33 -10.18
CA ALA A 234 4.04 14.66 -9.31
C ALA A 234 4.20 16.18 -9.13
N ILE A 235 3.99 16.98 -10.19
CA ILE A 235 3.97 18.45 -10.10
C ILE A 235 2.87 18.90 -9.14
N ARG A 236 1.67 18.32 -9.25
CA ARG A 236 0.54 18.63 -8.36
C ARG A 236 0.82 18.27 -6.89
N GLN A 237 1.57 17.19 -6.64
CA GLN A 237 1.87 16.68 -5.30
C GLN A 237 3.21 17.20 -4.71
N ARG A 238 3.94 18.07 -5.42
CA ARG A 238 5.29 18.54 -5.04
C ARG A 238 6.28 17.42 -4.71
N GLN A 239 6.15 16.27 -5.39
CA GLN A 239 7.05 15.14 -5.19
C GLN A 239 8.40 15.37 -5.88
N ALA A 240 9.48 14.82 -5.32
CA ALA A 240 10.78 14.86 -5.96
C ALA A 240 10.75 14.11 -7.30
N PHE A 241 11.37 14.69 -8.33
CA PHE A 241 11.42 14.12 -9.68
C PHE A 241 11.96 12.69 -9.71
N LYS A 242 12.93 12.40 -8.83
CA LYS A 242 13.55 11.08 -8.69
C LYS A 242 12.54 10.01 -8.23
N ASP A 243 11.69 10.32 -7.26
CA ASP A 243 10.69 9.37 -6.74
C ASP A 243 9.57 9.12 -7.76
N MET A 244 9.22 10.14 -8.55
CA MET A 244 8.29 10.01 -9.67
C MET A 244 8.83 9.05 -10.74
N ILE A 245 10.12 9.16 -11.09
CA ILE A 245 10.76 8.25 -12.05
C ILE A 245 10.72 6.81 -11.54
N TYR A 246 11.03 6.57 -10.26
CA TYR A 246 10.96 5.22 -9.69
C TYR A 246 9.52 4.69 -9.64
N ALA A 247 8.55 5.50 -9.24
CA ALA A 247 7.13 5.13 -9.24
C ALA A 247 6.58 4.87 -10.66
N PHE A 248 7.11 5.56 -11.67
CA PHE A 248 6.78 5.33 -13.08
C PHE A 248 7.39 4.03 -13.60
N ALA A 249 8.68 3.81 -13.34
CA ALA A 249 9.41 2.65 -13.83
C ALA A 249 8.91 1.34 -13.23
N GLY A 250 8.50 1.38 -11.96
CA GLY A 250 8.12 0.22 -11.16
C GLY A 250 9.35 -0.55 -10.65
N ALA A 251 9.13 -1.80 -10.26
CA ALA A 251 10.20 -2.72 -9.89
C ALA A 251 10.54 -3.65 -11.06
N GLY A 252 11.83 -3.96 -11.21
CA GLY A 252 12.31 -4.89 -12.22
C GLY A 252 11.77 -6.31 -12.02
N GLN A 253 11.48 -7.00 -13.11
CA GLN A 253 11.01 -8.39 -13.04
C GLN A 253 12.19 -9.36 -12.92
N LYS A 254 12.17 -10.24 -11.92
CA LYS A 254 13.22 -11.25 -11.71
C LYS A 254 13.22 -12.38 -12.76
N ASN A 255 12.16 -12.48 -13.57
CA ASN A 255 11.93 -13.63 -14.46
C ASN A 255 12.31 -13.37 -15.92
N ASN A 256 13.12 -12.35 -16.22
CA ASN A 256 13.50 -11.98 -17.59
C ASN A 256 14.11 -13.14 -18.40
N LEU A 257 14.90 -14.01 -17.74
CA LEU A 257 15.50 -15.17 -18.39
C LEU A 257 14.44 -16.19 -18.87
N GLN A 258 13.37 -16.37 -18.10
CA GLN A 258 12.25 -17.25 -18.47
C GLN A 258 11.48 -16.66 -19.66
N TYR A 259 11.21 -15.36 -19.66
CA TYR A 259 10.56 -14.68 -20.79
C TYR A 259 11.41 -14.74 -22.07
N LEU A 260 12.74 -14.63 -21.95
CA LEU A 260 13.65 -14.76 -23.09
C LEU A 260 13.63 -16.19 -23.64
N GLY A 261 13.68 -17.20 -22.76
CA GLY A 261 13.59 -18.61 -23.15
C GLY A 261 12.26 -18.96 -23.84
N VAL A 262 11.14 -18.58 -23.23
CA VAL A 262 9.80 -18.77 -23.82
C VAL A 262 9.67 -18.01 -25.13
N GLY A 263 10.15 -16.76 -25.19
CA GLY A 263 10.14 -15.94 -26.40
C GLY A 263 10.91 -16.59 -27.55
N ALA A 264 12.11 -17.11 -27.29
CA ALA A 264 12.92 -17.81 -28.28
C ALA A 264 12.22 -19.07 -28.83
N VAL A 265 11.62 -19.88 -27.95
CA VAL A 265 10.86 -21.07 -28.35
C VAL A 265 9.66 -20.69 -29.22
N LEU A 266 8.90 -19.66 -28.83
CA LEU A 266 7.74 -19.19 -29.59
C LEU A 266 8.13 -18.67 -30.98
N VAL A 267 9.21 -17.89 -31.09
CA VAL A 267 9.71 -17.43 -32.40
C VAL A 267 10.17 -18.62 -33.26
N ALA A 268 10.90 -19.58 -32.68
CA ALA A 268 11.35 -20.76 -33.40
C ALA A 268 10.19 -21.60 -33.93
N LEU A 269 9.16 -21.85 -33.10
CA LEU A 269 7.94 -22.55 -33.51
C LEU A 269 7.14 -21.77 -34.55
N GLY A 270 7.06 -20.44 -34.41
CA GLY A 270 6.39 -19.57 -35.37
C GLY A 270 7.05 -19.63 -36.76
N LEU A 271 8.38 -19.54 -36.82
CA LEU A 271 9.12 -19.70 -38.08
C LEU A 271 9.05 -21.13 -38.62
N ALA A 272 9.18 -22.14 -37.76
CA ALA A 272 9.07 -23.54 -38.15
C ALA A 272 7.71 -23.84 -38.80
N SER A 273 6.61 -23.38 -38.21
CA SER A 273 5.28 -23.57 -38.79
C SER A 273 5.10 -22.83 -40.13
N ALA A 274 5.76 -21.69 -40.34
CA ALA A 274 5.69 -20.97 -41.61
C ALA A 274 6.44 -21.69 -42.75
N TYR A 275 7.63 -22.22 -42.46
CA TYR A 275 8.54 -22.76 -43.48
C TYR A 275 8.54 -24.28 -43.62
N LEU A 276 8.27 -25.04 -42.55
CA LEU A 276 8.30 -26.51 -42.57
C LEU A 276 6.94 -27.13 -42.92
N LEU A 277 5.83 -26.44 -42.65
CA LEU A 277 4.50 -26.96 -42.96
C LEU A 277 4.19 -26.76 -44.45
N GLN A 278 3.74 -27.83 -45.10
CA GLN A 278 3.24 -27.77 -46.47
C GLN A 278 1.88 -27.09 -46.49
N SER A 279 1.68 -26.22 -47.48
CA SER A 279 0.40 -25.55 -47.76
C SER A 279 -0.27 -26.23 -48.95
N SER A 280 -1.61 -26.25 -48.98
CA SER A 280 -2.35 -26.76 -50.13
C SER A 280 -2.06 -25.95 -51.40
N ALA A 281 -2.23 -26.55 -52.58
CA ALA A 281 -2.04 -25.87 -53.87
C ALA A 281 -2.95 -24.63 -54.00
N ALA A 282 -4.18 -24.71 -53.49
CA ALA A 282 -5.12 -23.58 -53.44
C ALA A 282 -4.60 -22.42 -52.56
N ALA A 283 -4.01 -22.73 -51.40
CA ALA A 283 -3.43 -21.71 -50.52
C ALA A 283 -2.18 -21.06 -51.16
N GLN A 284 -1.36 -21.81 -51.89
CA GLN A 284 -0.20 -21.26 -52.60
C GLN A 284 -0.63 -20.32 -53.75
N ALA A 285 -1.66 -20.70 -54.50
CA ALA A 285 -2.22 -19.87 -55.56
C ALA A 285 -2.82 -18.55 -54.99
N ALA A 286 -3.52 -18.62 -53.87
CA ALA A 286 -4.08 -17.44 -53.19
C ALA A 286 -2.98 -16.45 -52.74
N VAL A 287 -1.86 -16.96 -52.23
CA VAL A 287 -0.71 -16.14 -51.81
C VAL A 287 0.02 -15.53 -53.01
N GLN A 288 0.08 -16.23 -54.15
CA GLN A 288 0.73 -15.73 -55.37
C GLN A 288 -0.12 -14.69 -56.13
N ALA A 289 -1.45 -14.77 -56.02
CA ALA A 289 -2.38 -13.85 -56.66
C ALA A 289 -2.57 -12.52 -55.90
N LEU A 290 -1.95 -12.37 -54.73
CA LEU A 290 -2.09 -11.21 -53.85
C LEU A 290 -1.55 -9.93 -54.51
N LYS A 291 -2.45 -8.98 -54.77
CA LYS A 291 -2.08 -7.65 -55.25
C LYS A 291 -1.85 -6.69 -54.07
N PRO A 292 -0.88 -5.77 -54.17
CA PRO A 292 -0.70 -4.71 -53.17
C PRO A 292 -1.99 -3.89 -53.01
N GLY A 293 -2.43 -3.68 -51.77
CA GLY A 293 -3.61 -2.86 -51.46
C GLY A 293 -4.94 -3.63 -51.32
N ASP A 294 -5.01 -4.89 -51.78
CA ASP A 294 -6.21 -5.72 -51.63
C ASP A 294 -6.22 -6.43 -50.26
N PHE A 295 -6.82 -5.75 -49.27
CA PHE A 295 -6.92 -6.29 -47.91
C PHE A 295 -7.85 -7.51 -47.83
N GLY A 296 -8.90 -7.56 -48.67
CA GLY A 296 -9.82 -8.69 -48.71
C GLY A 296 -9.12 -9.96 -49.15
N ALA A 297 -8.38 -9.88 -50.26
CA ALA A 297 -7.56 -10.98 -50.75
C ALA A 297 -6.46 -11.39 -49.73
N LEU A 298 -5.88 -10.43 -49.01
CA LEU A 298 -4.89 -10.70 -47.96
C LEU A 298 -5.47 -11.51 -46.81
N VAL A 299 -6.65 -11.13 -46.30
CA VAL A 299 -7.31 -11.84 -45.20
C VAL A 299 -7.70 -13.25 -45.64
N GLN A 300 -8.22 -13.42 -46.85
CA GLN A 300 -8.58 -14.72 -47.40
C GLN A 300 -7.36 -15.64 -47.57
N ALA A 301 -6.27 -15.13 -48.15
CA ALA A 301 -5.01 -15.89 -48.30
C ALA A 301 -4.34 -16.20 -46.94
N TYR A 302 -4.53 -15.35 -45.94
CA TYR A 302 -4.07 -15.65 -44.59
C TYR A 302 -4.93 -16.73 -43.92
N ALA A 303 -6.24 -16.71 -44.13
CA ALA A 303 -7.17 -17.72 -43.58
C ALA A 303 -7.04 -19.10 -44.24
N SER A 304 -6.52 -19.19 -45.47
CA SER A 304 -6.41 -20.44 -46.22
C SER A 304 -5.41 -21.46 -45.64
N SER A 305 -4.61 -21.10 -44.63
CA SER A 305 -3.74 -22.04 -43.92
C SER A 305 -3.71 -21.74 -42.41
N PRO A 306 -4.68 -22.27 -41.64
CA PRO A 306 -4.82 -21.98 -40.21
C PRO A 306 -3.57 -22.29 -39.38
N LEU A 307 -2.86 -23.37 -39.71
CA LEU A 307 -1.63 -23.76 -39.01
C LEU A 307 -0.49 -22.74 -39.21
N LYS A 308 -0.35 -22.16 -40.40
CA LYS A 308 0.65 -21.11 -40.67
C LYS A 308 0.24 -19.77 -40.06
N ALA A 309 -1.06 -19.47 -40.06
CA ALA A 309 -1.61 -18.32 -39.34
C ALA A 309 -1.35 -18.41 -37.83
N PHE A 310 -1.50 -19.59 -37.23
CA PHE A 310 -1.13 -19.83 -35.84
C PHE A 310 0.37 -19.58 -35.59
N GLY A 311 1.22 -19.96 -36.55
CA GLY A 311 2.65 -19.61 -36.55
C GLY A 311 2.94 -18.12 -36.42
N SER A 312 2.16 -17.31 -37.12
CA SER A 312 2.27 -15.84 -37.09
C SER A 312 1.93 -15.28 -35.70
N LEU A 313 0.96 -15.90 -35.01
CA LEU A 313 0.61 -15.57 -33.62
C LEU A 313 1.73 -15.93 -32.64
N LEU A 314 2.35 -17.12 -32.79
CA LEU A 314 3.49 -17.51 -31.95
C LEU A 314 4.67 -16.55 -32.14
N LEU A 315 4.93 -16.16 -33.39
CA LEU A 315 5.97 -15.19 -33.72
C LEU A 315 5.68 -13.82 -33.09
N LEU A 316 4.42 -13.35 -33.17
CA LEU A 316 3.96 -12.14 -32.50
C LEU A 316 4.23 -12.18 -30.98
N LEU A 317 3.78 -13.24 -30.31
CA LEU A 317 3.95 -13.41 -28.86
C LEU A 317 5.42 -13.51 -28.46
N GLY A 318 6.23 -14.21 -29.25
CA GLY A 318 7.67 -14.34 -29.01
C GLY A 318 8.40 -13.00 -29.14
N LEU A 319 8.10 -12.20 -30.17
CA LEU A 319 8.66 -10.85 -30.33
C LEU A 319 8.21 -9.90 -29.21
N LEU A 320 6.97 -9.98 -28.76
CA LEU A 320 6.49 -9.20 -27.62
C LEU A 320 7.21 -9.58 -26.31
N ALA A 321 7.49 -10.86 -26.09
CA ALA A 321 8.28 -11.31 -24.95
C ALA A 321 9.69 -10.68 -24.96
N PHE A 322 10.36 -10.67 -26.12
CA PHE A 322 11.65 -9.98 -26.27
C PHE A 322 11.55 -8.47 -26.01
N PHE A 323 10.49 -7.82 -26.50
CA PHE A 323 10.27 -6.41 -26.24
C PHE A 323 10.13 -6.10 -24.74
N PHE A 324 9.35 -6.90 -23.99
CA PHE A 324 9.21 -6.69 -22.55
C PHE A 324 10.53 -6.87 -21.80
N VAL A 325 11.33 -7.88 -22.17
CA VAL A 325 12.68 -8.07 -21.61
C VAL A 325 13.59 -6.89 -21.96
N ALA A 326 13.54 -6.39 -23.19
CA ALA A 326 14.33 -5.24 -23.63
C ALA A 326 13.95 -3.96 -22.88
N VAL A 327 12.65 -3.72 -22.65
CA VAL A 327 12.17 -2.58 -21.85
C VAL A 327 12.63 -2.70 -20.40
N ASP A 328 12.54 -3.88 -19.80
CA ASP A 328 12.98 -4.10 -18.42
C ASP A 328 14.50 -3.91 -18.27
N PHE A 329 15.28 -4.40 -19.23
CA PHE A 329 16.72 -4.18 -19.31
C PHE A 329 17.07 -2.70 -19.48
N ALA A 330 16.39 -2.00 -20.40
CA ALA A 330 16.60 -0.56 -20.62
C ALA A 330 16.30 0.26 -19.35
N LYS A 331 15.22 -0.07 -18.62
CA LYS A 331 14.92 0.53 -17.32
C LYS A 331 16.01 0.25 -16.28
N GLY A 332 16.50 -0.99 -16.21
CA GLY A 332 17.61 -1.37 -15.34
C GLY A 332 18.90 -0.59 -15.63
N LEU A 333 19.20 -0.38 -16.91
CA LEU A 333 20.38 0.38 -17.33
C LEU A 333 20.28 1.87 -16.96
N VAL A 334 19.10 2.46 -17.07
CA VAL A 334 18.85 3.87 -16.72
C VAL A 334 18.79 4.10 -15.20
N LEU A 335 18.21 3.17 -14.45
CA LEU A 335 17.88 3.36 -13.02
C LEU A 335 18.85 2.69 -12.06
N GLY A 336 19.76 1.86 -12.57
CA GLY A 336 20.80 1.18 -11.80
C GLY A 336 20.27 0.06 -10.90
N LYS A 337 21.14 -0.40 -9.98
CA LYS A 337 20.87 -1.55 -9.10
C LYS A 337 19.57 -1.44 -8.28
N ARG A 338 19.20 -0.21 -7.90
CA ARG A 338 17.95 0.10 -7.19
C ARG A 338 16.67 -0.31 -7.93
N TYR A 339 16.70 -0.47 -9.25
CA TYR A 339 15.54 -0.96 -10.01
C TYR A 339 15.28 -2.46 -9.80
N TYR A 340 16.34 -3.24 -9.58
CA TYR A 340 16.28 -4.68 -9.35
C TYR A 340 16.28 -5.05 -7.86
N GLU A 341 16.68 -4.13 -6.99
CA GLU A 341 16.45 -4.24 -5.56
C GLU A 341 14.94 -4.18 -5.32
N ALA A 342 14.39 -5.28 -4.84
CA ALA A 342 12.97 -5.42 -4.57
C ALA A 342 12.54 -4.29 -3.64
N VAL A 343 11.76 -3.34 -4.15
CA VAL A 343 10.81 -2.62 -3.31
C VAL A 343 9.94 -3.72 -2.73
N LYS A 344 10.16 -4.08 -1.46
CA LYS A 344 9.28 -4.98 -0.71
C LYS A 344 7.86 -4.53 -1.01
N LYS A 345 6.98 -5.47 -1.38
CA LYS A 345 5.59 -5.14 -1.69
C LYS A 345 5.02 -4.34 -0.50
N PRO A 346 4.10 -3.39 -0.71
CA PRO A 346 3.54 -2.58 0.37
C PRO A 346 3.10 -3.42 1.59
N GLU A 347 2.51 -4.59 1.33
CA GLU A 347 2.09 -5.56 2.34
C GLU A 347 3.26 -6.18 3.13
N GLU A 348 4.38 -6.51 2.48
CA GLU A 348 5.59 -7.03 3.13
C GLU A 348 6.35 -5.94 3.90
N LEU A 349 6.24 -4.68 3.45
CA LEU A 349 6.78 -3.53 4.17
C LEU A 349 5.95 -3.24 5.43
N GLU A 350 4.62 -3.26 5.33
CA GLU A 350 3.72 -3.10 6.47
C GLU A 350 3.90 -4.23 7.50
N ALA A 351 4.08 -5.48 7.05
CA ALA A 351 4.38 -6.60 7.94
C ALA A 351 5.73 -6.41 8.66
N ALA A 352 6.77 -6.00 7.94
CA ALA A 352 8.09 -5.75 8.53
C ALA A 352 8.12 -4.55 9.50
N ILE A 353 7.36 -3.49 9.20
CA ILE A 353 7.20 -2.36 10.13
C ILE A 353 6.49 -2.83 11.40
N ARG A 354 5.39 -3.58 11.25
CA ARG A 354 4.62 -4.10 12.38
C ARG A 354 5.44 -5.04 13.26
N GLU A 355 6.27 -5.88 12.65
CA GLU A 355 7.21 -6.76 13.35
C GLU A 355 8.25 -5.95 14.14
N SER A 356 8.88 -4.96 13.50
CA SER A 356 9.84 -4.05 14.14
C SER A 356 9.24 -3.31 15.34
N ASP A 357 8.06 -2.70 15.16
CA ASP A 357 7.40 -1.92 16.20
C ASP A 357 7.03 -2.78 17.42
N MET A 358 6.62 -4.04 17.21
CA MET A 358 6.29 -4.95 18.31
C MET A 358 7.53 -5.44 19.05
N LEU A 359 8.62 -5.76 18.36
CA LEU A 359 9.88 -6.15 18.99
C LEU A 359 10.45 -5.00 19.83
N GLU A 360 10.39 -3.76 19.31
CA GLU A 360 10.83 -2.57 20.04
C GLU A 360 10.01 -2.36 21.34
N HIS A 361 8.69 -2.55 21.29
CA HIS A 361 7.84 -2.49 22.49
C HIS A 361 8.14 -3.60 23.51
N ILE A 362 8.44 -4.82 23.05
CA ILE A 362 8.84 -5.94 23.90
C ILE A 362 10.15 -5.61 24.62
N GLU A 363 11.16 -5.15 23.88
CA GLU A 363 12.46 -4.77 24.42
C GLU A 363 12.35 -3.63 25.44
N HIS A 364 11.61 -2.57 25.10
CA HIS A 364 11.36 -1.46 26.02
C HIS A 364 10.69 -1.91 27.33
N THR A 365 9.69 -2.80 27.25
CA THR A 365 9.02 -3.32 28.45
C THR A 365 9.95 -4.23 29.26
N ARG A 366 10.82 -5.02 28.59
CA ARG A 366 11.83 -5.86 29.24
C ARG A 366 12.85 -5.00 30.01
N ASP A 367 13.27 -3.88 29.44
CA ASP A 367 14.15 -2.92 30.11
C ASP A 367 13.51 -2.29 31.34
N GLU A 368 12.23 -1.89 31.24
CA GLU A 368 11.46 -1.37 32.38
C GLU A 368 11.36 -2.40 33.52
N VAL A 369 11.12 -3.67 33.19
CA VAL A 369 11.11 -4.78 34.16
C VAL A 369 12.49 -4.94 34.82
N GLY A 370 13.57 -4.91 34.01
CA GLY A 370 14.94 -5.03 34.50
C GLY A 370 15.30 -3.93 35.52
N GLN A 371 14.89 -2.69 35.26
CA GLN A 371 15.10 -1.58 36.20
C GLN A 371 14.35 -1.78 37.52
N VAL A 372 13.12 -2.30 37.48
CA VAL A 372 12.34 -2.58 38.69
C VAL A 372 12.95 -3.73 39.48
N MET A 373 13.35 -4.82 38.82
CA MET A 373 14.04 -5.94 39.46
C MET A 373 15.34 -5.49 40.14
N GLN A 374 16.12 -4.60 39.50
CA GLN A 374 17.33 -4.05 40.10
C GLN A 374 17.00 -3.29 41.40
N LYS A 375 15.97 -2.43 41.40
CA LYS A 375 15.52 -1.71 42.60
C LYS A 375 15.07 -2.67 43.70
N ILE A 376 14.31 -3.71 43.35
CA ILE A 376 13.91 -4.76 44.30
C ILE A 376 15.14 -5.43 44.90
N GLY A 377 16.13 -5.79 44.07
CA GLY A 377 17.39 -6.39 44.53
C GLY A 377 18.13 -5.50 45.55
N THR A 378 18.14 -4.18 45.34
CA THR A 378 18.76 -3.25 46.32
C THR A 378 18.01 -3.18 47.65
N LEU A 379 16.67 -3.22 47.62
CA LEU A 379 15.86 -3.21 48.84
C LEU A 379 15.89 -4.57 49.55
N ALA A 380 15.95 -5.67 48.81
CA ALA A 380 16.15 -7.00 49.35
C ALA A 380 17.51 -7.13 50.05
N ALA A 381 18.57 -6.56 49.47
CA ALA A 381 19.87 -6.46 50.12
C ALA A 381 19.85 -5.63 51.42
N ALA A 382 18.89 -4.71 51.56
CA ALA A 382 18.65 -3.95 52.79
C ALA A 382 17.78 -4.69 53.82
N GLY A 383 17.39 -5.94 53.57
CA GLY A 383 16.67 -6.82 54.50
C GLY A 383 15.15 -6.84 54.35
N PHE A 384 14.59 -6.31 53.25
CA PHE A 384 13.14 -6.28 53.01
C PHE A 384 12.69 -7.41 52.05
N ASN A 385 11.57 -8.07 52.34
CA ASN A 385 11.05 -9.16 51.49
C ASN A 385 10.23 -8.62 50.30
N PHE A 386 10.53 -9.08 49.08
CA PHE A 386 9.84 -8.76 47.82
C PHE A 386 9.60 -10.01 46.93
N GLU A 387 9.48 -11.20 47.52
CA GLU A 387 9.33 -12.46 46.76
C GLU A 387 8.11 -12.46 45.83
N ASP A 388 6.96 -11.96 46.29
CA ASP A 388 5.73 -11.90 45.50
C ASP A 388 5.89 -11.00 44.26
N GLU A 389 6.48 -9.81 44.45
CA GLU A 389 6.73 -8.87 43.36
C GLU A 389 7.75 -9.40 42.37
N THR A 390 8.78 -10.11 42.85
CA THR A 390 9.81 -10.73 42.01
C THR A 390 9.22 -11.85 41.15
N SER A 391 8.42 -12.72 41.76
CA SER A 391 7.71 -13.80 41.06
C SER A 391 6.77 -13.26 39.97
N LEU A 392 6.01 -12.20 40.28
CA LEU A 392 5.18 -11.53 39.27
C LEU A 392 6.00 -10.98 38.10
N LEU A 393 7.13 -10.31 38.37
CA LEU A 393 7.99 -9.78 37.31
C LEU A 393 8.66 -10.88 36.48
N GLU A 394 9.01 -12.02 37.06
CA GLU A 394 9.49 -13.19 36.31
C GLU A 394 8.42 -13.72 35.34
N THR A 395 7.14 -13.75 35.76
CA THR A 395 6.05 -14.12 34.85
C THR A 395 5.83 -13.12 33.73
N VAL A 396 6.15 -11.84 33.95
CA VAL A 396 6.12 -10.80 32.90
C VAL A 396 7.20 -11.09 31.87
N VAL A 397 8.44 -11.35 32.30
CA VAL A 397 9.56 -11.68 31.38
C VAL A 397 9.22 -12.92 30.54
N ALA A 398 8.73 -13.99 31.17
CA ALA A 398 8.33 -15.20 30.45
C ALA A 398 7.18 -14.96 29.45
N GLY A 399 6.29 -14.01 29.75
CA GLY A 399 5.23 -13.58 28.82
C GLY A 399 5.77 -12.80 27.62
N LEU A 400 6.75 -11.92 27.85
CA LEU A 400 7.44 -11.15 26.81
C LEU A 400 8.25 -12.07 25.88
N ASP A 401 8.94 -13.08 26.41
CA ASP A 401 9.69 -14.06 25.60
C ASP A 401 8.76 -14.84 24.66
N LYS A 402 7.58 -15.23 25.14
CA LYS A 402 6.57 -15.90 24.31
C LYS A 402 5.96 -14.95 23.27
N ALA A 403 5.79 -13.67 23.62
CA ALA A 403 5.33 -12.67 22.66
C ALA A 403 6.36 -12.48 21.53
N GLU A 404 7.65 -12.41 21.88
CA GLU A 404 8.75 -12.30 20.91
C GLU A 404 8.78 -13.51 19.97
N GLU A 405 8.67 -14.73 20.52
CA GLU A 405 8.57 -15.95 19.71
C GLU A 405 7.34 -15.93 18.78
N GLY A 406 6.21 -15.41 19.25
CA GLY A 406 5.00 -15.23 18.46
C GLY A 406 5.18 -14.25 17.29
N VAL A 407 5.87 -13.12 17.54
CA VAL A 407 6.23 -12.14 16.50
C VAL A 407 7.13 -12.77 15.43
N MET A 408 8.15 -13.52 15.84
CA MET A 408 9.08 -14.20 14.93
C MET A 408 8.43 -15.32 14.11
N LYS A 409 7.33 -15.90 14.60
CA LYS A 409 6.51 -16.88 13.87
C LYS A 409 5.38 -16.26 13.04
N HIS A 410 5.33 -14.93 12.94
CA HIS A 410 4.26 -14.17 12.25
C HIS A 410 2.84 -14.34 12.86
N ASN A 411 2.74 -14.72 14.14
CA ASN A 411 1.47 -14.84 14.86
C ASN A 411 1.18 -13.56 15.66
N TYR A 412 0.87 -12.48 14.95
CA TYR A 412 0.81 -11.13 15.52
C TYR A 412 -0.33 -10.90 16.52
N ASP A 413 -1.49 -11.53 16.34
CA ASP A 413 -2.64 -11.35 17.24
C ASP A 413 -2.39 -12.00 18.61
N ASP A 414 -1.81 -13.21 18.61
CA ASP A 414 -1.43 -13.92 19.83
C ASP A 414 -0.30 -13.17 20.57
N ALA A 415 0.72 -12.71 19.83
CA ALA A 415 1.81 -11.92 20.39
C ALA A 415 1.30 -10.63 21.04
N ARG A 416 0.36 -9.93 20.40
CA ARG A 416 -0.26 -8.73 20.95
C ARG A 416 -1.04 -9.03 22.23
N GLY A 417 -1.78 -10.13 22.27
CA GLY A 417 -2.49 -10.58 23.48
C GLY A 417 -1.53 -10.83 24.64
N LEU A 418 -0.41 -11.49 24.38
CA LEU A 418 0.64 -11.74 25.37
C LEU A 418 1.30 -10.45 25.86
N MET A 419 1.57 -9.49 24.97
CA MET A 419 2.13 -8.18 25.36
C MET A 419 1.19 -7.39 26.27
N VAL A 420 -0.12 -7.40 25.99
CA VAL A 420 -1.11 -6.72 26.83
C VAL A 420 -1.21 -7.37 28.20
N ASP A 421 -1.21 -8.70 28.27
CA ASP A 421 -1.21 -9.43 29.55
C ASP A 421 0.07 -9.18 30.36
N ALA A 422 1.23 -9.21 29.70
CA ALA A 422 2.52 -8.89 30.31
C ALA A 422 2.54 -7.45 30.86
N ARG A 423 2.03 -6.48 30.10
CA ARG A 423 1.95 -5.08 30.55
C ARG A 423 1.04 -4.91 31.76
N ARG A 424 -0.14 -5.56 31.74
CA ARG A 424 -1.07 -5.52 32.87
C ARG A 424 -0.45 -6.09 34.14
N LYS A 425 0.28 -7.21 34.03
CA LYS A 425 0.99 -7.83 35.16
C LYS A 425 2.15 -6.96 35.65
N TYR A 426 2.89 -6.34 34.74
CA TYR A 426 3.94 -5.37 35.08
C TYR A 426 3.37 -4.20 35.88
N ASP A 427 2.30 -3.56 35.40
CA ASP A 427 1.70 -2.41 36.07
C ASP A 427 1.21 -2.78 37.49
N ALA A 428 0.65 -3.99 37.65
CA ALA A 428 0.25 -4.50 38.96
C ALA A 428 1.44 -4.74 39.89
N ALA A 429 2.50 -5.39 39.40
CA ALA A 429 3.72 -5.66 40.17
C ALA A 429 4.44 -4.35 40.56
N HIS A 430 4.56 -3.41 39.61
CA HIS A 430 5.19 -2.12 39.83
C HIS A 430 4.41 -1.29 40.85
N ALA A 431 3.08 -1.25 40.78
CA ALA A 431 2.25 -0.55 41.78
C ALA A 431 2.38 -1.15 43.18
N ALA A 432 2.39 -2.49 43.30
CA ALA A 432 2.61 -3.18 44.57
C ALA A 432 4.00 -2.86 45.15
N MET A 433 5.03 -2.92 44.30
CA MET A 433 6.41 -2.59 44.64
C MET A 433 6.56 -1.16 45.14
N LEU A 434 5.96 -0.17 44.45
CA LEU A 434 6.04 1.25 44.82
C LEU A 434 5.47 1.49 46.23
N LYS A 435 4.30 0.91 46.50
CA LYS A 435 3.64 1.01 47.81
C LYS A 435 4.49 0.40 48.93
N LYS A 436 5.11 -0.76 48.66
CA LYS A 436 5.95 -1.49 49.61
C LYS A 436 7.30 -0.80 49.82
N ALA A 437 7.91 -0.26 48.76
CA ALA A 437 9.15 0.50 48.81
C ALA A 437 9.00 1.82 49.57
N GLU A 438 7.88 2.54 49.41
CA GLU A 438 7.57 3.73 50.21
C GLU A 438 7.42 3.40 51.70
N ALA A 439 6.79 2.26 52.04
CA ALA A 439 6.67 1.83 53.42
C ALA A 439 8.03 1.43 54.02
N ALA A 440 8.83 0.68 53.26
CA ALA A 440 10.18 0.26 53.65
C ALA A 440 11.12 1.46 53.88
N THR A 441 11.09 2.46 52.99
CA THR A 441 11.89 3.68 53.13
C THR A 441 11.49 4.52 54.34
N LYS A 442 10.19 4.62 54.66
CA LYS A 442 9.71 5.28 55.89
C LYS A 442 10.21 4.58 57.15
N VAL A 443 10.08 3.25 57.21
CA VAL A 443 10.57 2.45 58.35
C VAL A 443 12.09 2.59 58.51
N SER A 444 12.84 2.53 57.40
CA SER A 444 14.30 2.72 57.40
C SER A 444 14.70 4.12 57.89
N ALA A 445 14.02 5.17 57.42
CA ALA A 445 14.27 6.55 57.86
C ALA A 445 13.98 6.73 59.36
N GLU A 446 12.90 6.14 59.87
CA GLU A 446 12.57 6.24 61.29
C GLU A 446 13.56 5.45 62.17
N LEU A 447 13.97 4.26 61.73
CA LEU A 447 15.04 3.50 62.39
C LEU A 447 16.33 4.33 62.49
N SER A 448 16.75 4.98 61.39
CA SER A 448 17.92 5.85 61.38
C SER A 448 17.77 7.04 62.33
N ALA A 449 16.59 7.65 62.39
CA ALA A 449 16.30 8.75 63.30
C ALA A 449 16.40 8.29 64.77
N LEU A 450 15.83 7.13 65.10
CA LEU A 450 15.90 6.56 66.46
C LEU A 450 17.33 6.21 66.87
N TYR A 451 18.14 5.63 65.98
CA TYR A 451 19.56 5.39 66.25
C TYR A 451 20.35 6.68 66.51
N THR A 452 20.00 7.77 65.83
CA THR A 452 20.63 9.08 66.05
C THR A 452 20.29 9.61 67.45
N VAL A 453 19.00 9.58 67.82
CA VAL A 453 18.56 10.03 69.15
C VAL A 453 19.14 9.16 70.26
N LYS A 454 19.27 7.85 70.05
CA LYS A 454 20.00 6.93 70.95
C LYS A 454 21.43 7.40 71.18
N SER A 455 22.16 7.63 70.10
CA SER A 455 23.55 8.09 70.16
C SER A 455 23.67 9.43 70.90
N ASP A 456 22.74 10.36 70.67
CA ASP A 456 22.73 11.66 71.34
C ASP A 456 22.47 11.54 72.85
N ILE A 457 21.51 10.71 73.25
CA ILE A 457 21.20 10.46 74.67
C ILE A 457 22.37 9.78 75.37
N GLU A 458 22.97 8.77 74.75
CA GLU A 458 24.15 8.08 75.29
C GLU A 458 25.33 9.05 75.45
N ALA A 459 25.56 9.93 74.48
CA ALA A 459 26.57 10.98 74.56
C ALA A 459 26.27 11.97 75.70
N MET A 460 25.01 12.39 75.88
CA MET A 460 24.60 13.27 76.98
C MET A 460 24.79 12.62 78.36
N LEU A 461 24.44 11.34 78.51
CA LEU A 461 24.62 10.58 79.76
C LEU A 461 26.11 10.43 80.11
N ILE A 462 26.98 10.23 79.11
CA ILE A 462 28.43 10.18 79.28
C ILE A 462 28.96 11.54 79.75
N GLU A 463 28.55 12.64 79.10
CA GLU A 463 29.02 13.99 79.45
C GLU A 463 28.49 14.46 80.82
N ALA A 464 27.24 14.15 81.16
CA ALA A 464 26.67 14.45 82.48
C ALA A 464 27.42 13.72 83.60
N ARG A 465 27.79 12.44 83.39
CA ARG A 465 28.62 11.67 84.32
C ARG A 465 30.03 12.25 84.44
N ARG A 466 30.63 12.72 83.34
CA ARG A 466 31.94 13.40 83.33
C ARG A 466 31.91 14.69 84.16
N LEU A 467 30.80 15.40 84.18
CA LEU A 467 30.58 16.63 84.96
C LEU A 467 30.19 16.37 86.43
N GLY A 468 30.16 15.11 86.88
CA GLY A 468 29.91 14.73 88.27
C GLY A 468 28.44 14.67 88.69
N ALA A 469 27.49 14.67 87.74
CA ALA A 469 26.07 14.51 88.03
C ALA A 469 25.71 13.03 88.30
N ASP A 470 24.84 12.78 89.28
CA ASP A 470 24.23 11.46 89.48
C ASP A 470 23.14 11.25 88.41
N VAL A 471 23.37 10.28 87.53
CA VAL A 471 22.49 9.94 86.38
C VAL A 471 21.94 8.51 86.48
N SER A 472 21.90 7.96 87.69
CA SER A 472 21.49 6.57 87.94
C SER A 472 20.02 6.33 87.62
N GLU A 473 19.15 7.31 87.89
CA GLU A 473 17.71 7.21 87.64
C GLU A 473 17.37 7.37 86.15
N GLU A 474 18.03 8.29 85.46
CA GLU A 474 17.88 8.55 84.02
C GLU A 474 18.37 7.34 83.20
N LYS A 475 19.50 6.74 83.61
CA LYS A 475 20.00 5.52 82.97
C LYS A 475 19.04 4.34 83.15
N ARG A 476 18.40 4.22 84.32
CA ARG A 476 17.37 3.20 84.57
C ARG A 476 16.14 3.43 83.69
N LYS A 477 15.61 4.66 83.65
CA LYS A 477 14.45 5.03 82.79
C LYS A 477 14.75 4.82 81.31
N TYR A 478 15.96 5.11 80.86
CA TYR A 478 16.38 4.88 79.48
C TYR A 478 16.47 3.39 79.13
N GLY A 479 17.01 2.56 80.03
CA GLY A 479 17.07 1.10 79.84
C GLY A 479 15.68 0.44 79.79
N GLU A 480 14.71 0.98 80.53
CA GLU A 480 13.32 0.49 80.56
C GLU A 480 12.52 0.77 79.28
N ILE A 481 13.01 1.64 78.39
CA ILE A 481 12.35 1.94 77.09
C ILE A 481 12.45 0.75 76.12
N GLY A 482 13.40 -0.18 76.32
CA GLY A 482 13.52 -1.38 75.49
C GLY A 482 13.85 -1.09 74.03
N LEU A 483 14.59 -0.01 73.76
CA LEU A 483 14.86 0.50 72.41
C LEU A 483 15.49 -0.56 71.50
N ASP A 484 16.45 -1.33 72.00
CA ASP A 484 17.15 -2.34 71.20
C ASP A 484 16.23 -3.52 70.83
N GLU A 485 15.38 -3.97 71.75
CA GLU A 485 14.38 -5.02 71.51
C GLU A 485 13.32 -4.55 70.50
N ALA A 486 12.86 -3.31 70.62
CA ALA A 486 11.86 -2.76 69.70
C ALA A 486 12.44 -2.48 68.30
N ILE A 487 13.72 -2.12 68.20
CA ILE A 487 14.40 -1.99 66.90
C ILE A 487 14.54 -3.35 66.24
N GLU A 488 14.96 -4.39 66.97
CA GLU A 488 15.07 -5.74 66.42
C GLU A 488 13.71 -6.32 66.02
N GLU A 489 12.66 -6.10 66.81
CA GLU A 489 11.30 -6.54 66.47
C GLU A 489 10.75 -5.76 65.25
N ALA A 490 10.98 -4.44 65.16
CA ALA A 490 10.58 -3.65 64.00
C ALA A 490 11.33 -4.06 62.73
N LYS A 491 12.62 -4.41 62.81
CA LYS A 491 13.39 -4.97 61.68
C LYS A 491 12.80 -6.32 61.24
N LYS A 492 12.47 -7.18 62.20
CA LYS A 492 11.84 -8.47 61.92
C LYS A 492 10.47 -8.30 61.26
N GLN A 493 9.59 -7.48 61.81
CA GLN A 493 8.28 -7.18 61.22
C GLN A 493 8.40 -6.53 59.83
N ALA A 494 9.39 -5.66 59.62
CA ALA A 494 9.67 -5.07 58.31
C ALA A 494 10.19 -6.10 57.30
N SER A 495 11.01 -7.07 57.75
CA SER A 495 11.46 -8.19 56.92
C SER A 495 10.32 -9.14 56.54
N GLU A 496 9.29 -9.25 57.38
CA GLU A 496 8.06 -10.02 57.12
C GLU A 496 7.00 -9.24 56.31
N GLY A 497 7.31 -8.00 55.89
CA GLY A 497 6.37 -7.16 55.12
C GLY A 497 5.28 -6.48 55.94
N LYS A 498 5.32 -6.57 57.28
CA LYS A 498 4.37 -5.96 58.22
C LYS A 498 4.75 -4.51 58.54
N PHE A 499 4.91 -3.68 57.51
CA PHE A 499 5.42 -2.30 57.66
C PHE A 499 4.55 -1.41 58.57
N SER A 500 3.24 -1.63 58.60
CA SER A 500 2.34 -0.86 59.46
C SER A 500 2.54 -1.19 60.95
N GLU A 501 2.81 -2.46 61.27
CA GLU A 501 3.08 -2.92 62.64
C GLU A 501 4.45 -2.40 63.09
N ALA A 502 5.46 -2.55 62.22
CA ALA A 502 6.81 -2.04 62.46
C ALA A 502 6.80 -0.53 62.73
N MET A 503 6.04 0.23 61.94
CA MET A 503 5.93 1.68 62.12
C MET A 503 5.17 2.05 63.40
N ALA A 504 4.15 1.29 63.79
CA ALA A 504 3.43 1.52 65.03
C ALA A 504 4.34 1.30 66.25
N ASP A 505 5.15 0.24 66.24
CA ASP A 505 6.08 -0.06 67.33
C ASP A 505 7.21 0.97 67.41
N LEU A 506 7.79 1.38 66.28
CA LEU A 506 8.79 2.46 66.25
C LEU A 506 8.22 3.81 66.74
N THR A 507 6.95 4.10 66.45
CA THR A 507 6.30 5.34 66.91
C THR A 507 6.13 5.35 68.44
N LYS A 508 5.70 4.24 69.04
CA LYS A 508 5.59 4.11 70.51
C LYS A 508 6.92 4.40 71.20
N VAL A 509 8.00 3.83 70.65
CA VAL A 509 9.36 4.00 71.17
C VAL A 509 9.84 5.43 71.00
N LYS A 510 9.58 6.06 69.85
CA LYS A 510 9.92 7.47 69.59
C LYS A 510 9.25 8.42 70.58
N ASP A 511 7.97 8.17 70.90
CA ASP A 511 7.24 9.01 71.85
C ASP A 511 7.76 8.83 73.29
N ALA A 512 8.12 7.59 73.67
CA ALA A 512 8.81 7.32 74.94
C ALA A 512 10.19 7.99 75.01
N LEU A 513 10.97 7.95 73.93
CA LEU A 513 12.28 8.59 73.83
C LEU A 513 12.20 10.12 73.91
N LYS A 514 11.21 10.74 73.27
CA LYS A 514 10.98 12.19 73.36
C LYS A 514 10.68 12.61 74.80
N LEU A 515 9.88 11.82 75.52
CA LEU A 515 9.58 12.08 76.93
C LEU A 515 10.84 12.00 77.80
N ALA A 516 11.67 10.97 77.57
CA ALA A 516 12.94 10.79 78.28
C ALA A 516 13.93 11.92 77.97
N ALA A 517 14.11 12.27 76.69
CA ALA A 517 14.97 13.37 76.25
C ALA A 517 14.54 14.74 76.83
N ALA A 518 13.24 15.01 76.89
CA ALA A 518 12.70 16.22 77.48
C ALA A 518 13.00 16.32 78.99
N SER A 519 12.95 15.20 79.71
CA SER A 519 13.30 15.15 81.13
C SER A 519 14.81 15.40 81.38
N MET A 520 15.68 14.88 80.51
CA MET A 520 17.14 15.10 80.56
C MET A 520 17.56 16.52 80.18
N ALA A 521 16.87 17.15 79.21
CA ALA A 521 17.12 18.54 78.83
C ALA A 521 16.78 19.54 79.96
N GLN A 522 15.86 19.18 80.85
CA GLN A 522 15.53 19.99 82.03
C GLN A 522 16.60 19.91 83.12
N SER A 523 17.24 18.75 83.31
CA SER A 523 18.35 18.55 84.26
C SER A 523 19.64 19.29 83.85
N THR A 524 19.85 19.49 82.54
CA THR A 524 21.03 20.16 81.97
C THR A 524 20.86 21.68 81.73
N SER A 525 19.70 22.26 82.07
CA SER A 525 19.38 23.68 81.86
C SER A 525 20.04 24.64 82.87
N LYS A 526 21.38 24.63 82.94
CA LYS A 526 22.16 25.74 83.51
C LYS A 526 23.51 25.95 82.83
N LYS A 527 23.54 26.20 81.50
CA LYS A 527 24.40 27.20 80.84
C LYS A 527 24.34 27.14 79.29
N LYS A 528 24.00 28.31 78.72
CA LYS A 528 24.54 28.96 77.50
C LYS A 528 24.50 28.20 76.16
N ARG A 529 23.49 28.53 75.34
CA ARG A 529 23.46 28.30 73.88
C ARG A 529 24.46 29.22 73.15
N ILE A 530 25.29 28.64 72.29
CA ILE A 530 26.18 29.34 71.35
C ILE A 530 25.37 29.66 70.07
N LYS A 531 25.45 30.91 69.58
CA LYS A 531 25.01 31.33 68.24
C LYS A 531 26.27 31.52 67.38
N THR A 532 26.34 30.95 66.19
CA THR A 532 27.38 31.24 65.19
C THR A 532 26.98 32.45 64.33
N ALA A 533 27.98 33.27 63.96
CA ALA A 533 27.86 34.59 63.31
C ALA A 533 27.74 34.52 61.77
N PRO A 534 27.23 35.56 61.08
CA PRO A 534 27.09 35.58 59.62
C PRO A 534 28.29 36.18 58.88
N VAL A 535 28.69 35.54 57.78
CA VAL A 535 29.56 36.07 56.72
C VAL A 535 28.94 37.35 56.12
N SER A 536 29.73 38.39 55.82
CA SER A 536 29.21 39.66 55.31
C SER A 536 28.53 39.52 53.92
N GLU A 537 27.21 39.73 53.87
CA GLU A 537 26.35 39.60 52.68
C GLU A 537 26.82 40.45 51.49
N GLU A 538 27.39 41.64 51.75
CA GLU A 538 27.91 42.56 50.73
C GLU A 538 29.06 41.98 49.92
N LYS A 539 29.97 41.22 50.55
CA LYS A 539 31.11 40.60 49.86
C LYS A 539 30.66 39.45 48.95
N LEU A 540 29.65 38.70 49.38
CA LEU A 540 29.06 37.61 48.60
C LEU A 540 28.35 38.14 47.35
N ASP A 541 27.54 39.20 47.50
CA ASP A 541 26.87 39.83 46.36
C ASP A 541 27.88 40.47 45.38
N ALA A 542 28.98 41.04 45.87
CA ALA A 542 30.04 41.59 45.02
C ALA A 542 30.69 40.54 44.10
N VAL A 543 30.92 39.32 44.60
CA VAL A 543 31.45 38.22 43.76
C VAL A 543 30.45 37.79 42.71
N LEU A 544 29.17 37.63 43.07
CA LEU A 544 28.10 37.28 42.11
C LEU A 544 27.84 38.39 41.09
N LYS A 545 28.01 39.66 41.50
CA LYS A 545 27.95 40.82 40.59
C LYS A 545 29.04 40.77 39.54
N THR A 546 30.25 40.49 39.97
CA THR A 546 31.40 40.41 39.07
C THR A 546 31.19 39.30 38.05
N LEU A 547 30.69 38.14 38.49
CA LEU A 547 30.40 36.98 37.65
C LEU A 547 29.32 37.25 36.59
N THR A 548 28.28 38.02 36.94
CA THR A 548 27.16 38.36 36.03
C THR A 548 27.42 39.60 35.16
N SER A 549 28.39 40.44 35.50
CA SER A 549 28.66 41.71 34.80
C SER A 549 29.18 41.56 33.36
N GLY A 550 29.78 40.42 33.01
CA GLY A 550 30.38 40.18 31.69
C GLY A 550 29.39 39.85 30.56
N GLY A 551 28.06 39.87 30.80
CA GLY A 551 27.01 39.70 29.79
C GLY A 551 26.83 38.28 29.20
N LYS A 552 27.72 37.35 29.53
CA LYS A 552 27.71 35.94 29.08
C LYS A 552 27.03 34.98 30.07
N ILE A 553 26.94 35.36 31.34
CA ILE A 553 26.27 34.61 32.42
C ILE A 553 25.01 35.40 32.80
N ASP A 554 23.84 34.78 32.68
CA ASP A 554 22.54 35.41 32.96
C ASP A 554 22.26 35.53 34.44
N ALA A 555 22.70 34.54 35.21
CA ALA A 555 22.33 34.41 36.60
C ALA A 555 23.36 33.58 37.34
N ALA A 556 23.53 33.86 38.63
CA ALA A 556 24.41 33.10 39.50
C ALA A 556 23.86 33.03 40.93
N ALA A 557 24.09 31.91 41.61
CA ALA A 557 23.71 31.74 43.01
C ALA A 557 24.70 30.85 43.76
N VAL A 558 24.87 31.10 45.05
CA VAL A 558 25.63 30.26 45.97
C VAL A 558 24.68 29.63 46.96
N VAL A 559 24.77 28.32 47.10
CA VAL A 559 23.81 27.48 47.82
C VAL A 559 24.57 26.58 48.77
N ARG A 560 24.06 26.34 49.97
CA ARG A 560 24.63 25.36 50.91
C ARG A 560 24.34 23.93 50.47
N ARG A 561 25.18 22.98 50.85
CA ARG A 561 24.94 21.56 50.57
C ARG A 561 23.64 20.99 51.19
N ASP A 562 23.08 21.64 52.19
CA ASP A 562 21.76 21.27 52.76
C ASP A 562 20.56 21.86 52.00
N GLY A 563 20.80 22.57 50.89
CA GLY A 563 19.74 23.15 50.05
C GLY A 563 19.21 24.50 50.53
N LEU A 564 19.91 25.19 51.43
CA LEU A 564 19.61 26.58 51.81
C LEU A 564 20.35 27.59 50.91
N MET A 565 19.63 28.61 50.45
CA MET A 565 20.21 29.70 49.64
C MET A 565 21.12 30.60 50.50
N ILE A 566 22.36 30.85 50.05
CA ILE A 566 23.27 31.81 50.70
C ILE A 566 23.12 33.18 50.06
N SER A 567 23.26 33.26 48.74
CA SER A 567 23.11 34.51 47.97
C SER A 567 22.79 34.20 46.51
N ALA A 568 22.02 35.08 45.84
CA ALA A 568 21.52 34.83 44.50
C ALA A 568 21.26 36.11 43.70
N ARG A 569 21.72 36.10 42.45
CA ARG A 569 21.34 37.00 41.36
C ARG A 569 20.65 36.18 40.28
N LEU A 570 19.39 35.85 40.53
CA LEU A 570 18.52 35.06 39.64
C LEU A 570 17.42 35.96 39.05
N PRO A 571 16.86 35.62 37.87
CA PRO A 571 15.67 36.27 37.33
C PRO A 571 14.50 36.21 38.32
N ALA A 572 13.59 37.18 38.25
CA ALA A 572 12.48 37.33 39.19
C ALA A 572 11.51 36.13 39.16
N GLU A 573 11.46 35.43 38.03
CA GLU A 573 10.59 34.30 37.75
C GLU A 573 11.06 33.00 38.42
N VAL A 574 12.26 32.97 38.99
CA VAL A 574 12.91 31.75 39.52
C VAL A 574 12.74 31.66 41.04
N ASP A 575 12.14 30.55 41.51
CA ASP A 575 12.05 30.27 42.94
C ASP A 575 13.42 29.88 43.52
N LYS A 576 13.97 30.78 44.35
CA LYS A 576 15.24 30.62 45.06
C LYS A 576 15.29 29.33 45.89
N LYS A 577 14.19 28.90 46.52
CA LYS A 577 14.16 27.68 47.35
C LYS A 577 14.28 26.43 46.50
N VAL A 578 13.59 26.41 45.35
CA VAL A 578 13.64 25.28 44.41
C VAL A 578 15.04 25.14 43.82
N ILE A 579 15.63 26.23 43.34
CA ILE A 579 17.01 26.21 42.83
C ILE A 579 18.00 25.79 43.90
N ALA A 580 17.86 26.27 45.14
CA ALA A 580 18.75 25.88 46.23
C ALA A 580 18.71 24.36 46.48
N ALA A 581 17.52 23.80 46.67
CA ALA A 581 17.36 22.36 46.89
C ALA A 581 17.84 21.51 45.70
N MET A 582 17.57 21.94 44.47
CA MET A 582 17.98 21.19 43.27
C MET A 582 19.48 21.25 43.02
N SER A 583 20.13 22.40 43.24
CA SER A 583 21.56 22.58 43.00
C SER A 583 22.40 21.74 43.96
N ALA A 584 22.01 21.71 45.25
CA ALA A 584 22.66 20.87 46.25
C ALA A 584 22.56 19.38 45.89
N ARG A 585 21.34 18.91 45.58
CA ARG A 585 21.10 17.52 45.18
C ARG A 585 21.82 17.13 43.89
N MET A 586 21.88 18.03 42.91
CA MET A 586 22.57 17.78 41.64
C MET A 586 24.05 17.51 41.88
N MET A 587 24.68 18.28 42.76
CA MET A 587 26.07 18.07 43.13
C MET A 587 26.27 16.78 43.92
N ASP A 588 25.43 16.51 44.93
CA ASP A 588 25.51 15.29 45.74
C ASP A 588 25.39 14.01 44.89
N ARG A 589 24.50 14.03 43.90
CA ARG A 589 24.33 12.90 42.97
C ARG A 589 25.52 12.76 42.03
N ALA A 590 26.07 13.87 41.53
CA ALA A 590 27.27 13.81 40.68
C ALA A 590 28.47 13.23 41.46
N GLU A 591 28.65 13.64 42.72
CA GLU A 591 29.71 13.11 43.59
C GLU A 591 29.49 11.62 43.88
N MET A 592 28.25 11.21 44.18
CA MET A 592 27.89 9.80 44.37
C MET A 592 28.22 8.98 43.12
N VAL A 593 27.81 9.42 41.92
CA VAL A 593 28.11 8.73 40.65
C VAL A 593 29.63 8.65 40.42
N SER A 594 30.36 9.74 40.68
CA SER A 594 31.82 9.76 40.50
C SER A 594 32.51 8.81 41.48
N SER A 595 32.02 8.71 42.72
CA SER A 595 32.52 7.77 43.73
C SER A 595 32.27 6.31 43.33
N GLU A 596 31.03 5.97 42.95
CA GLU A 596 30.66 4.63 42.49
C GLU A 596 31.47 4.19 41.26
N LEU A 597 31.71 5.10 40.32
CA LEU A 597 32.49 4.84 39.11
C LEU A 597 34.01 5.00 39.29
N LYS A 598 34.47 5.35 40.50
CA LYS A 598 35.89 5.58 40.84
C LYS A 598 36.57 6.60 39.90
N LYS A 599 35.90 7.72 39.62
CA LYS A 599 36.37 8.78 38.70
C LYS A 599 36.96 10.01 39.40
N GLY A 600 37.07 9.98 40.73
CA GLY A 600 37.70 11.04 41.52
C GLY A 600 36.74 12.18 41.86
N GLU A 601 37.27 13.35 42.17
CA GLU A 601 36.46 14.51 42.60
C GLU A 601 35.73 15.18 41.42
N VAL A 602 34.47 15.54 41.64
CA VAL A 602 33.66 16.27 40.65
C VAL A 602 34.11 17.72 40.60
N LYS A 603 34.71 18.12 39.47
CA LYS A 603 35.13 19.51 39.26
C LYS A 603 33.92 20.43 39.03
N TYR A 604 33.02 20.04 38.13
CA TYR A 604 31.80 20.76 37.82
C TYR A 604 30.81 19.83 37.10
N VAL A 605 29.53 20.20 37.12
CA VAL A 605 28.44 19.54 36.40
C VAL A 605 27.90 20.51 35.37
N VAL A 606 27.73 20.06 34.12
CA VAL A 606 27.12 20.85 33.05
C VAL A 606 25.84 20.15 32.58
N ALA A 607 24.72 20.88 32.62
CA ALA A 607 23.52 20.50 31.89
C ALA A 607 23.43 21.37 30.62
N ASP A 608 23.56 20.73 29.47
CA ASP A 608 23.44 21.39 28.16
C ASP A 608 21.98 21.32 27.68
N ASN A 609 21.31 22.47 27.66
CA ASN A 609 19.90 22.56 27.30
C ASN A 609 19.71 23.42 26.05
N THR A 610 18.58 23.22 25.37
CA THR A 610 18.23 23.95 24.13
C THR A 610 18.14 25.46 24.31
N GLN A 611 17.85 25.93 25.52
CA GLN A 611 17.70 27.35 25.87
C GLN A 611 18.87 27.91 26.71
N GLY A 612 19.98 27.19 26.81
CA GLY A 612 21.14 27.64 27.58
C GLY A 612 21.79 26.51 28.36
N LYS A 613 22.86 26.83 29.08
CA LYS A 613 23.61 25.86 29.88
C LYS A 613 23.50 26.19 31.36
N ILE A 614 23.44 25.15 32.18
CA ILE A 614 23.50 25.27 33.64
C ILE A 614 24.82 24.65 34.07
N ILE A 615 25.59 25.39 34.87
CA ILE A 615 26.83 24.87 35.45
C ILE A 615 26.72 24.94 36.96
N ALA A 616 27.06 23.85 37.64
CA ALA A 616 27.27 23.85 39.09
C ALA A 616 28.70 23.40 39.43
N MET A 617 29.27 24.01 40.45
CA MET A 617 30.62 23.73 40.92
C MET A 617 30.69 23.83 42.44
N LYS A 618 31.57 23.01 43.02
CA LYS A 618 31.88 23.02 44.45
C LYS A 618 32.51 24.35 44.89
N VAL A 619 32.14 24.81 46.07
CA VAL A 619 32.78 25.94 46.77
C VAL A 619 33.16 25.47 48.18
N GLY A 620 34.39 24.96 48.32
CA GLY A 620 34.82 24.28 49.54
C GLY A 620 33.90 23.10 49.90
N GLU A 621 33.84 22.70 51.17
CA GLU A 621 32.97 21.60 51.60
C GLU A 621 31.52 22.03 51.88
N MET A 622 31.25 23.34 51.95
CA MET A 622 29.99 23.84 52.50
C MET A 622 28.97 24.30 51.46
N ALA A 623 29.40 24.62 50.24
CA ALA A 623 28.55 25.30 49.26
C ALA A 623 28.77 24.84 47.81
N VAL A 624 27.79 25.19 46.98
CA VAL A 624 27.73 24.96 45.53
C VAL A 624 27.42 26.29 44.86
N LEU A 625 28.25 26.68 43.88
CA LEU A 625 28.02 27.81 42.99
C LEU A 625 27.32 27.31 41.73
N ILE A 626 26.16 27.87 41.41
CA ILE A 626 25.41 27.59 40.18
C ILE A 626 25.34 28.83 39.28
N CYS A 627 25.42 28.63 37.97
CA CYS A 627 25.30 29.68 36.96
C CYS A 627 24.40 29.26 35.80
N LEU A 628 23.67 30.24 35.24
CA LEU A 628 22.90 30.10 34.01
C LEU A 628 23.60 30.84 32.87
N ILE A 629 23.74 30.18 31.73
CA ILE A 629 24.46 30.69 30.56
C ILE A 629 23.50 30.73 29.37
N LYS A 630 23.54 31.84 28.61
CA LYS A 630 22.78 32.00 27.37
C LYS A 630 23.09 30.89 26.36
N PRO A 631 22.17 30.58 25.42
CA PRO A 631 22.40 29.61 24.34
C PRO A 631 23.69 29.82 23.53
N LYS A 632 24.12 31.08 23.35
CA LYS A 632 25.35 31.46 22.62
C LYS A 632 26.54 31.77 23.54
N GLY A 633 26.44 31.44 24.83
CA GLY A 633 27.50 31.69 25.80
C GLY A 633 28.67 30.72 25.65
N ASP A 634 29.87 31.22 25.88
CA ASP A 634 31.10 30.43 25.84
C ASP A 634 31.26 29.64 27.15
N LEU A 635 31.14 28.31 27.05
CA LEU A 635 31.27 27.38 28.17
C LEU A 635 32.66 27.47 28.83
N GLY A 636 33.72 27.59 28.04
CA GLY A 636 35.09 27.66 28.56
C GLY A 636 35.32 28.94 29.36
N TYR A 637 34.82 30.07 28.86
CA TYR A 637 34.84 31.34 29.59
C TYR A 637 34.09 31.24 30.93
N ALA A 638 32.90 30.66 30.92
CA ALA A 638 32.07 30.56 32.12
C ALA A 638 32.72 29.69 33.20
N ILE A 639 33.32 28.55 32.83
CA ILE A 639 34.03 27.69 33.77
C ILE A 639 35.18 28.46 34.43
N LEU A 640 36.03 29.14 33.66
CA LEU A 640 37.16 29.91 34.20
C LEU A 640 36.72 31.04 35.15
N ALA A 641 35.66 31.75 34.77
CA ALA A 641 35.08 32.82 35.59
C ALA A 641 34.49 32.26 36.90
N MET A 642 33.78 31.14 36.82
CA MET A 642 33.23 30.46 37.99
C MET A 642 34.32 29.89 38.89
N GLU A 643 35.43 29.35 38.36
CA GLU A 643 36.53 28.79 39.18
C GLU A 643 37.21 29.89 40.01
N THR A 644 37.31 31.09 39.43
CA THR A 644 37.81 32.28 40.15
C THR A 644 36.80 32.73 41.21
N ALA A 645 35.52 32.75 40.88
CA ALA A 645 34.47 33.08 41.84
C ALA A 645 34.37 32.06 42.98
N ALA A 646 34.46 30.76 42.70
CA ALA A 646 34.43 29.69 43.69
C ALA A 646 35.61 29.78 44.66
N ARG A 647 36.83 30.10 44.18
CA ARG A 647 37.97 30.36 45.06
C ARG A 647 37.76 31.57 45.97
N ASN A 648 37.25 32.67 45.42
CA ASN A 648 36.96 33.88 46.22
C ASN A 648 35.87 33.62 47.27
N LEU A 649 34.82 32.89 46.91
CA LEU A 649 33.75 32.50 47.84
C LEU A 649 34.26 31.52 48.91
N GLY A 650 35.10 30.55 48.53
CA GLY A 650 35.74 29.62 49.47
C GLY A 650 36.57 30.36 50.52
N ALA A 651 37.39 31.33 50.10
CA ALA A 651 38.15 32.18 51.02
C ALA A 651 37.26 33.01 51.98
N LEU A 652 36.06 33.39 51.54
CA LEU A 652 35.07 34.06 52.41
C LEU A 652 34.39 33.10 53.40
N PHE A 653 34.36 31.79 53.11
CA PHE A 653 33.80 30.77 54.01
C PHE A 653 34.81 30.18 54.99
N GLU A 654 36.10 30.20 54.65
CA GLU A 654 37.21 29.73 55.51
C GLU A 654 37.77 30.82 56.43
N GLY A 655 37.45 32.10 56.17
CA GLY A 655 38.00 33.27 56.86
C GLY A 655 37.27 33.74 58.12
N ASP A 656 36.39 32.93 58.70
CA ASP A 656 35.64 33.20 59.94
C ASP A 656 35.78 32.08 60.98
#